data_AF-J3IGA0-F1
#
_entry.id   AF-J3IGA0-F1
#
_cell.length_a   1.000
_cell.length_b   1.000
_cell.length_c   1.000
_cell.angle_alpha   90.00
_cell.angle_beta   90.00
_cell.angle_gamma   90.00
#
_symmetry.space_group_name_H-M   'P 1'
#
loop_
_entity.id
_entity.type
_entity.pdbx_description
1 polymer ?
#
loop_
_entity_poly.entity_id
_entity_poly.type
_entity_poly.pdbx_seq_one_letter_code
_entity_poly.pdbx_strand_id
1 'polypeptide(L)'
;MNTPRYDYRKISTFDNLESDISALLAFNKAEKEFITESLEDYVNNLPDANAEFKLSNLLIPTTPGSSLELAHRAGQAKLNELLKSDEFIRLEELSSLPEPTTYVCNSNKELHVIADGTSMQIDDLLKENETLNQHVDELSEYANNAGGFIYSCDQINVEQWIRFYGHPMPSTAQQLANLMEFFKKGRPALSGTGKYYDILKDPEISPTALTLVQREKIKNTTTTFGLSDTGQLLNRLVEQNTHSQVDLKNDPAQFINEFMEGMIGSNLAQDCLEALEWYGTDSDDSPCQEDLRQLLMAAIVLNIDPNIGEIESKGRVLGYALYQPVNADLHPAQILLNLEKHLVANGMIDAKAAPLAVHILVGDEAPECLVKEIPESMTISSPAWVVHSFAVAKIETIAPGSSRAMTYEQVQSYADLGPFDQQLEQLFGLDIITHMLNWGAVNGLIPYSPEGEYTPDNFYTTETHYNQYTEALEQCSNAFNTPLPTREEVALSELKRAIPDGGYFTNKHFGHTDLPRNKAISIHELYMSGDLMHQGWTGTDLSADIFNLGYNDGMALARPYFYKLQNIQVLYTNLFSDYYEKIQQGTVTALKLALSKMPETDRIRLEYGVLSFYTVREKFSDHATKETQRLRDKYRGRYGVIICAEHDAQKYYYELFTLRAECFSRQDLGDIFLTTSIEYFDPSLWADKDQMQWQAQALDWPLDIDAYLKGTAPVRDVTHKLVVEKLWQSNEAPPGSPSTRSQLETFFSQRTNKTVETLLEHFPPATYEELYDTGYGVAPLEAARQNTEENIDLVLNLIIPFKGCIEDLTSGDPDREASGVIGCALDALAVVGSAAGVASKFASVALKTGSLLSKSVKLVRLSGSFALSLVNPLDGVSSLMKKGGNLTKNGVLLITGQGVKTSGKATRQIRSISGTLDALNAVKSLNIADVKIARLEGIGELFQATDVLICKQATDWYQLSLSSNLARGGKITNYQEISGIIRVI
;
A
#
# COMPACT_ATOMS: atom_id res chain seq x y z
N MET A 1 -53.60 -37.19 -4.17
CA MET A 1 -53.28 -36.42 -2.95
C MET A 1 -51.85 -35.97 -3.11
N ASN A 2 -51.64 -34.70 -3.48
CA ASN A 2 -50.31 -34.12 -3.67
C ASN A 2 -49.68 -33.94 -2.29
N THR A 3 -48.69 -34.76 -1.97
CA THR A 3 -47.80 -34.54 -0.83
C THR A 3 -47.11 -33.19 -1.01
N PRO A 4 -47.03 -32.34 0.03
CA PRO A 4 -46.28 -31.10 -0.06
C PRO A 4 -44.81 -31.47 -0.30
N ARG A 5 -44.19 -30.85 -1.32
CA ARG A 5 -42.72 -30.78 -1.41
C ARG A 5 -42.23 -30.40 -0.01
N TYR A 6 -41.36 -31.20 0.59
CA TYR A 6 -40.78 -30.91 1.88
C TYR A 6 -39.97 -29.61 1.78
N ASP A 7 -40.62 -28.48 2.03
CA ASP A 7 -39.97 -27.19 2.11
C ASP A 7 -39.38 -27.06 3.51
N TYR A 8 -38.12 -27.50 3.67
CA TYR A 8 -37.39 -27.50 4.95
C TYR A 8 -36.88 -26.10 5.34
N ARG A 9 -37.29 -25.04 4.62
CA ARG A 9 -37.01 -23.66 4.97
C ARG A 9 -37.71 -23.28 6.28
N LYS A 10 -37.05 -22.44 7.08
CA LYS A 10 -37.62 -21.96 8.35
C LYS A 10 -38.87 -21.12 8.04
N ILE A 11 -40.02 -21.54 8.57
CA ILE A 11 -41.28 -20.79 8.43
C ILE A 11 -41.09 -19.45 9.14
N SER A 12 -41.28 -18.36 8.40
CA SER A 12 -41.18 -17.00 8.92
C SER A 12 -42.37 -16.18 8.45
N THR A 13 -42.57 -15.02 9.06
CA THR A 13 -43.63 -14.06 8.75
C THR A 13 -43.01 -12.69 8.58
N PHE A 14 -43.66 -11.78 7.87
CA PHE A 14 -43.13 -10.43 7.68
C PHE A 14 -42.82 -9.74 9.04
N ASP A 15 -43.67 -9.95 10.05
CA ASP A 15 -43.49 -9.40 11.41
C ASP A 15 -42.23 -9.91 12.13
N ASN A 16 -41.78 -11.13 11.84
CA ASN A 16 -40.61 -11.75 12.48
C ASN A 16 -39.37 -11.76 11.56
N LEU A 17 -39.48 -11.20 10.35
CA LEU A 17 -38.46 -11.27 9.30
C LEU A 17 -37.11 -10.73 9.77
N GLU A 18 -37.12 -9.56 10.41
CA GLU A 18 -35.90 -8.92 10.94
C GLU A 18 -35.17 -9.81 11.95
N SER A 19 -35.90 -10.36 12.92
CA SER A 19 -35.33 -11.24 13.94
C SER A 19 -34.79 -12.54 13.34
N ASP A 20 -35.47 -13.09 12.34
CA ASP A 20 -35.09 -14.35 11.71
C ASP A 20 -33.86 -14.17 10.79
N ILE A 21 -33.78 -13.09 10.02
CA ILE A 21 -32.60 -12.73 9.23
C ILE A 21 -31.40 -12.49 10.16
N SER A 22 -31.60 -11.71 11.23
CA SER A 22 -30.53 -11.40 12.19
C SER A 22 -29.96 -12.65 12.85
N ALA A 23 -30.83 -13.60 13.23
CA ALA A 23 -30.40 -14.88 13.78
C ALA A 23 -29.59 -15.71 12.77
N LEU A 24 -30.05 -15.80 11.52
CA LEU A 24 -29.32 -16.53 10.46
C LEU A 24 -27.97 -15.89 10.15
N LEU A 25 -27.89 -14.56 10.08
CA LEU A 25 -26.63 -13.84 9.87
C LEU A 25 -25.63 -14.10 11.02
N ALA A 26 -26.11 -14.23 12.26
CA ALA A 26 -25.27 -14.59 13.39
C ALA A 26 -24.70 -16.02 13.25
N PHE A 27 -25.52 -16.99 12.80
CA PHE A 27 -25.04 -18.35 12.52
C PHE A 27 -24.06 -18.40 11.34
N ASN A 28 -24.34 -17.67 10.26
CA ASN A 28 -23.44 -17.58 9.09
C ASN A 28 -22.08 -16.96 9.49
N LYS A 29 -22.10 -15.98 10.39
CA LYS A 29 -20.87 -15.40 10.96
C LYS A 29 -20.08 -16.45 11.76
N ALA A 30 -20.73 -17.21 12.63
CA ALA A 30 -20.08 -18.28 13.39
C ALA A 30 -19.50 -19.39 12.49
N GLU A 31 -20.23 -19.77 11.44
CA GLU A 31 -19.76 -20.73 10.42
C GLU A 31 -18.50 -20.22 9.71
N LYS A 32 -18.49 -18.93 9.33
CA LYS A 32 -17.33 -18.30 8.72
C LYS A 32 -16.10 -18.28 9.64
N GLU A 33 -16.28 -17.95 10.91
CA GLU A 33 -15.20 -17.96 11.90
C GLU A 33 -14.60 -19.37 12.04
N PHE A 34 -15.46 -20.38 12.21
CA PHE A 34 -15.05 -21.79 12.32
C PHE A 34 -14.28 -22.31 11.08
N ILE A 35 -14.76 -21.99 9.88
CA ILE A 35 -14.10 -22.41 8.63
C ILE A 35 -12.78 -21.65 8.44
N THR A 36 -12.72 -20.37 8.82
CA THR A 36 -11.48 -19.59 8.75
C THR A 36 -10.41 -20.20 9.66
N GLU A 37 -10.75 -20.54 10.90
CA GLU A 37 -9.84 -21.23 11.82
C GLU A 37 -9.36 -22.58 11.25
N SER A 38 -10.27 -23.37 10.68
CA SER A 38 -9.93 -24.67 10.07
C SER A 38 -8.99 -24.55 8.86
N LEU A 39 -9.05 -23.45 8.12
CA LEU A 39 -8.19 -23.19 6.96
C LEU A 39 -6.77 -22.73 7.35
N GLU A 40 -6.57 -22.17 8.55
CA GLU A 40 -5.25 -21.71 9.01
C GLU A 40 -4.27 -22.86 9.14
N ASP A 41 -4.70 -23.94 9.79
CA ASP A 41 -3.89 -25.14 9.92
C ASP A 41 -3.57 -25.75 8.55
N TYR A 42 -4.48 -25.65 7.58
CA TYR A 42 -4.25 -26.13 6.22
C TYR A 42 -3.19 -25.29 5.49
N VAL A 43 -3.33 -23.97 5.48
CA VAL A 43 -2.41 -23.04 4.77
C VAL A 43 -1.01 -23.09 5.37
N ASN A 44 -0.88 -23.17 6.70
CA ASN A 44 0.42 -23.25 7.37
C ASN A 44 1.22 -24.53 7.04
N ASN A 45 0.54 -25.57 6.53
CA ASN A 45 1.16 -26.84 6.14
C ASN A 45 1.46 -26.93 4.63
N LEU A 46 1.15 -25.90 3.84
CA LEU A 46 1.48 -25.88 2.41
C LEU A 46 2.98 -25.58 2.19
N PRO A 47 3.62 -26.21 1.18
CA PRO A 47 5.06 -26.13 0.99
C PRO A 47 5.55 -24.76 0.52
N ASP A 48 4.73 -24.01 -0.24
CA ASP A 48 5.02 -22.65 -0.69
C ASP A 48 3.74 -21.86 -1.06
N ALA A 49 3.90 -20.57 -1.37
CA ALA A 49 2.81 -19.63 -1.66
C ALA A 49 2.04 -19.90 -2.97
N ASN A 50 2.60 -20.72 -3.87
CA ASN A 50 2.03 -21.09 -5.17
C ASN A 50 1.54 -22.54 -5.20
N ALA A 51 1.60 -23.27 -4.08
CA ALA A 51 1.16 -24.64 -3.99
C ALA A 51 -0.29 -24.80 -4.48
N GLU A 52 -0.50 -25.75 -5.39
CA GLU A 52 -1.85 -26.11 -5.84
C GLU A 52 -2.59 -26.86 -4.73
N PHE A 53 -3.85 -26.49 -4.50
CA PHE A 53 -4.75 -27.15 -3.58
C PHE A 53 -6.13 -27.33 -4.21
N LYS A 54 -6.91 -28.27 -3.66
CA LYS A 54 -8.30 -28.50 -4.04
C LYS A 54 -9.19 -28.35 -2.82
N LEU A 55 -9.93 -27.24 -2.75
CA LEU A 55 -10.86 -26.97 -1.65
C LEU A 55 -12.01 -27.97 -1.59
N SER A 56 -12.34 -28.63 -2.70
CA SER A 56 -13.30 -29.75 -2.75
C SER A 56 -12.86 -30.97 -1.94
N ASN A 57 -11.57 -31.12 -1.65
CA ASN A 57 -11.04 -32.24 -0.86
C ASN A 57 -11.03 -31.93 0.65
N LEU A 58 -11.24 -30.67 1.04
CA LEU A 58 -11.21 -30.27 2.44
C LEU A 58 -12.62 -30.32 3.02
N LEU A 59 -12.93 -31.42 3.70
CA LEU A 59 -14.21 -31.64 4.37
C LEU A 59 -14.20 -31.06 5.78
N ILE A 60 -15.25 -30.32 6.11
CA ILE A 60 -15.46 -29.65 7.40
C ILE A 60 -16.87 -29.98 7.89
N PRO A 61 -17.11 -30.14 9.21
CA PRO A 61 -18.45 -30.29 9.77
C PRO A 61 -19.38 -29.13 9.41
N THR A 62 -20.68 -29.41 9.23
CA THR A 62 -21.68 -28.35 9.06
C THR A 62 -21.86 -27.54 10.34
N THR A 63 -22.18 -26.24 10.21
CA THR A 63 -22.50 -25.39 11.36
C THR A 63 -24.01 -25.37 11.59
N PRO A 64 -24.51 -25.90 12.73
CA PRO A 64 -25.95 -25.98 12.96
C PRO A 64 -26.64 -24.62 12.90
N GLY A 65 -27.71 -24.51 12.11
CA GLY A 65 -28.49 -23.28 11.99
C GLY A 65 -27.94 -22.25 10.99
N SER A 66 -26.81 -22.53 10.33
CA SER A 66 -26.33 -21.70 9.22
C SER A 66 -27.26 -21.82 8.01
N SER A 67 -27.25 -20.80 7.14
CA SER A 67 -28.02 -20.83 5.89
C SER A 67 -27.59 -21.99 4.98
N LEU A 68 -26.30 -22.31 4.94
CA LEU A 68 -25.79 -23.44 4.16
C LEU A 68 -26.26 -24.77 4.72
N GLU A 69 -26.23 -24.94 6.04
CA GLU A 69 -26.69 -26.16 6.70
C GLU A 69 -28.18 -26.40 6.43
N LEU A 70 -29.02 -25.37 6.51
CA LEU A 70 -30.44 -25.45 6.18
C LEU A 70 -30.67 -25.83 4.70
N ALA A 71 -29.89 -25.24 3.78
CA ALA A 71 -29.98 -25.57 2.36
C ALA A 71 -29.52 -27.00 2.05
N HIS A 72 -28.44 -27.45 2.68
CA HIS A 72 -27.87 -28.79 2.50
C HIS A 72 -28.74 -29.89 3.09
N ARG A 73 -29.28 -29.70 4.30
CA ARG A 73 -30.09 -30.70 5.02
C ARG A 73 -31.27 -31.23 4.20
N ALA A 74 -31.90 -30.35 3.41
CA ALA A 74 -33.00 -30.74 2.52
C ALA A 74 -32.58 -31.78 1.46
N GLY A 75 -31.45 -31.53 0.79
CA GLY A 75 -30.87 -32.47 -0.17
C GLY A 75 -30.31 -33.71 0.52
N GLN A 76 -29.67 -33.57 1.67
CA GLN A 76 -29.13 -34.68 2.45
C GLN A 76 -30.23 -35.68 2.84
N ALA A 77 -31.39 -35.21 3.30
CA ALA A 77 -32.53 -36.07 3.61
C ALA A 77 -32.99 -36.87 2.39
N LYS A 78 -33.07 -36.22 1.22
CA LYS A 78 -33.45 -36.86 -0.06
C LYS A 78 -32.40 -37.86 -0.54
N LEU A 79 -31.12 -37.54 -0.41
CA LEU A 79 -30.03 -38.45 -0.73
C LEU A 79 -30.07 -39.67 0.18
N ASN A 80 -30.26 -39.48 1.49
CA ASN A 80 -30.37 -40.58 2.44
C ASN A 80 -31.64 -41.44 2.25
N GLU A 81 -32.71 -40.89 1.67
CA GLU A 81 -33.87 -41.66 1.21
C GLU A 81 -33.52 -42.52 -0.01
N LEU A 82 -32.83 -41.94 -1.00
CA LEU A 82 -32.35 -42.64 -2.20
C LEU A 82 -31.42 -43.81 -1.83
N LEU A 83 -30.47 -43.59 -0.92
CA LEU A 83 -29.52 -44.62 -0.46
C LEU A 83 -30.20 -45.78 0.27
N LYS A 84 -31.42 -45.59 0.77
CA LYS A 84 -32.23 -46.62 1.44
C LYS A 84 -33.24 -47.29 0.50
N SER A 85 -33.30 -46.89 -0.77
CA SER A 85 -34.25 -47.46 -1.73
C SER A 85 -33.81 -48.88 -2.13
N ASP A 86 -34.77 -49.76 -2.38
CA ASP A 86 -34.50 -51.14 -2.79
C ASP A 86 -33.68 -51.20 -4.09
N GLU A 87 -33.88 -50.24 -4.99
CA GLU A 87 -33.16 -50.11 -6.26
C GLU A 87 -31.68 -49.78 -6.04
N PHE A 88 -31.38 -48.88 -5.10
CA PHE A 88 -30.00 -48.48 -4.80
C PHE A 88 -29.25 -49.60 -4.07
N ILE A 89 -29.87 -50.23 -3.07
CA ILE A 89 -29.28 -51.35 -2.33
C ILE A 89 -28.91 -52.50 -3.27
N ARG A 90 -29.80 -52.87 -4.21
CA ARG A 90 -29.50 -53.90 -5.22
C ARG A 90 -28.34 -53.52 -6.13
N LEU A 91 -28.26 -52.26 -6.52
CA LEU A 91 -27.18 -51.75 -7.36
C LEU A 91 -25.84 -51.81 -6.61
N GLU A 92 -25.82 -51.42 -5.34
CA GLU A 92 -24.65 -51.48 -4.48
C GLU A 92 -24.15 -52.93 -4.31
N GLU A 93 -25.05 -53.87 -4.01
CA GLU A 93 -24.74 -55.30 -3.87
C GLU A 93 -24.15 -55.91 -5.15
N LEU A 94 -24.65 -55.50 -6.33
CA LEU A 94 -24.18 -56.00 -7.63
C LEU A 94 -22.84 -55.40 -8.07
N SER A 95 -22.52 -54.19 -7.60
CA SER A 95 -21.41 -53.38 -8.14
C SER A 95 -20.09 -53.57 -7.40
N SER A 96 -20.07 -54.34 -6.30
CA SER A 96 -18.86 -54.58 -5.49
C SER A 96 -18.12 -53.30 -5.09
N LEU A 97 -18.87 -52.24 -4.75
CA LEU A 97 -18.31 -50.98 -4.30
C LEU A 97 -17.56 -51.18 -2.97
N PRO A 98 -16.43 -50.48 -2.73
CA PRO A 98 -15.78 -50.48 -1.42
C PRO A 98 -16.74 -49.93 -0.35
N GLU A 99 -16.65 -50.39 0.90
CA GLU A 99 -17.49 -49.89 2.00
C GLU A 99 -17.40 -48.35 2.07
N PRO A 100 -18.46 -47.63 1.66
CA PRO A 100 -18.36 -46.20 1.43
C PRO A 100 -18.49 -45.47 2.75
N THR A 101 -17.60 -44.51 2.99
CA THR A 101 -17.69 -43.65 4.16
C THR A 101 -18.70 -42.51 3.96
N THR A 102 -18.90 -42.06 2.72
CA THR A 102 -19.82 -40.96 2.38
C THR A 102 -20.21 -41.01 0.89
N TYR A 103 -21.45 -40.68 0.58
CA TYR A 103 -21.93 -40.41 -0.79
C TYR A 103 -22.08 -38.91 -1.00
N VAL A 104 -21.78 -38.43 -2.21
CA VAL A 104 -21.97 -37.03 -2.58
C VAL A 104 -22.59 -36.91 -3.97
N CYS A 105 -23.65 -36.11 -4.09
CA CYS A 105 -24.24 -35.72 -5.35
C CYS A 105 -23.87 -34.28 -5.66
N ASN A 106 -23.38 -34.00 -6.88
CA ASN A 106 -23.03 -32.66 -7.31
C ASN A 106 -24.07 -32.05 -8.27
N SER A 107 -23.96 -30.74 -8.50
CA SER A 107 -24.86 -30.00 -9.39
C SER A 107 -24.80 -30.41 -10.86
N ASN A 108 -23.77 -31.16 -11.27
CA ASN A 108 -23.62 -31.68 -12.63
C ASN A 108 -24.33 -33.03 -12.83
N LYS A 109 -25.15 -33.46 -11.87
CA LYS A 109 -25.87 -34.73 -11.86
C LYS A 109 -24.94 -35.93 -11.73
N GLU A 110 -23.82 -35.74 -11.03
CA GLU A 110 -22.87 -36.81 -10.78
C GLU A 110 -22.96 -37.25 -9.32
N LEU A 111 -23.05 -38.57 -9.12
CA LEU A 111 -22.98 -39.22 -7.82
C LEU A 111 -21.59 -39.83 -7.65
N HIS A 112 -20.93 -39.47 -6.55
CA HIS A 112 -19.63 -39.99 -6.17
C HIS A 112 -19.71 -40.71 -4.82
N VAL A 113 -18.86 -41.74 -4.67
CA VAL A 113 -18.57 -42.42 -3.42
C VAL A 113 -17.20 -41.97 -2.93
N ILE A 114 -17.11 -41.68 -1.64
CA ILE A 114 -15.85 -41.40 -0.96
C ILE A 114 -15.54 -42.57 -0.01
N ALA A 115 -14.44 -43.27 -0.29
CA ALA A 115 -13.92 -44.36 0.53
C ALA A 115 -12.41 -44.17 0.73
N ASP A 116 -11.93 -44.26 1.97
CA ASP A 116 -10.51 -44.05 2.34
C ASP A 116 -9.91 -42.76 1.76
N GLY A 117 -10.69 -41.67 1.73
CA GLY A 117 -10.27 -40.37 1.19
C GLY A 117 -10.19 -40.30 -0.34
N THR A 118 -10.58 -41.35 -1.05
CA THR A 118 -10.62 -41.39 -2.52
C THR A 118 -12.05 -41.22 -3.03
N SER A 119 -12.26 -40.26 -3.92
CA SER A 119 -13.55 -40.04 -4.60
C SER A 119 -13.65 -40.88 -5.87
N MET A 120 -14.74 -41.62 -6.03
CA MET A 120 -15.04 -42.43 -7.21
C MET A 120 -16.43 -42.07 -7.75
N GLN A 121 -16.50 -41.67 -9.02
CA GLN A 121 -17.76 -41.41 -9.71
C GLN A 121 -18.47 -42.73 -10.03
N ILE A 122 -19.77 -42.83 -9.76
CA ILE A 122 -20.56 -44.06 -9.90
C ILE A 122 -21.75 -43.92 -10.87
N ASP A 123 -21.79 -42.86 -11.68
CA ASP A 123 -22.90 -42.57 -12.59
C ASP A 123 -23.15 -43.66 -13.63
N ASP A 124 -22.09 -44.33 -14.10
CA ASP A 124 -22.20 -45.42 -15.05
C ASP A 124 -23.06 -46.58 -14.53
N LEU A 125 -23.09 -46.77 -13.21
CA LEU A 125 -23.91 -47.80 -12.56
C LEU A 125 -25.40 -47.40 -12.55
N LEU A 126 -25.68 -46.09 -12.53
CA LEU A 126 -27.03 -45.54 -12.46
C LEU A 126 -27.69 -45.42 -13.85
N LYS A 127 -26.90 -45.38 -14.92
CA LYS A 127 -27.37 -45.13 -16.31
C LYS A 127 -28.51 -46.04 -16.76
N GLU A 128 -28.52 -47.31 -16.35
CA GLU A 128 -29.56 -48.27 -16.76
C GLU A 128 -30.82 -48.22 -15.87
N ASN A 129 -30.85 -47.37 -14.83
CA ASN A 129 -31.96 -47.25 -13.89
C ASN A 129 -32.62 -45.86 -13.98
N GLU A 130 -33.72 -45.77 -14.73
CA GLU A 130 -34.48 -44.51 -14.93
C GLU A 130 -34.94 -43.87 -13.61
N THR A 131 -35.36 -44.67 -12.62
CA THR A 131 -35.83 -44.17 -11.32
C THR A 131 -34.69 -43.53 -10.51
N LEU A 132 -33.50 -44.14 -10.49
CA LEU A 132 -32.34 -43.57 -9.80
C LEU A 132 -31.84 -42.31 -10.50
N ASN A 133 -31.84 -42.29 -11.84
CA ASN A 133 -31.47 -41.10 -12.62
C ASN A 133 -32.42 -39.92 -12.35
N GLN A 134 -33.73 -40.16 -12.25
CA GLN A 134 -34.68 -39.10 -11.90
C GLN A 134 -34.40 -38.52 -10.50
N HIS A 135 -34.04 -39.35 -9.53
CA HIS A 135 -33.67 -38.88 -8.20
C HIS A 135 -32.36 -38.09 -8.19
N VAL A 136 -31.36 -38.50 -8.97
CA VAL A 136 -30.09 -37.76 -9.13
C VAL A 136 -30.34 -36.40 -9.82
N ASP A 137 -31.23 -36.36 -10.82
CA ASP A 137 -31.68 -35.13 -11.46
C ASP A 137 -32.32 -34.18 -10.43
N GLU A 138 -33.23 -34.68 -9.60
CA GLU A 138 -33.84 -33.89 -8.51
C GLU A 138 -32.78 -33.43 -7.49
N LEU A 139 -31.85 -34.30 -7.09
CA LEU A 139 -30.77 -33.97 -6.16
C LEU A 139 -29.83 -32.89 -6.70
N SER A 140 -29.62 -32.83 -8.02
CA SER A 140 -28.81 -31.79 -8.64
C SER A 140 -29.38 -30.38 -8.43
N GLU A 141 -30.70 -30.23 -8.31
CA GLU A 141 -31.34 -28.95 -7.97
C GLU A 141 -31.06 -28.55 -6.51
N TYR A 142 -31.11 -29.50 -5.58
CA TYR A 142 -30.71 -29.26 -4.18
C TYR A 142 -29.22 -28.92 -4.09
N ALA A 143 -28.36 -29.63 -4.82
CA ALA A 143 -26.94 -29.34 -4.89
C ALA A 143 -26.68 -27.94 -5.42
N ASN A 144 -27.35 -27.51 -6.49
CA ASN A 144 -27.25 -26.14 -7.00
C ASN A 144 -27.62 -25.09 -5.94
N ASN A 145 -28.65 -25.35 -5.13
CA ASN A 145 -29.07 -24.43 -4.06
C ASN A 145 -28.13 -24.44 -2.85
N ALA A 146 -27.38 -25.52 -2.63
CA ALA A 146 -26.49 -25.70 -1.49
C ALA A 146 -24.99 -25.48 -1.82
N GLY A 147 -24.66 -24.75 -2.89
CA GLY A 147 -23.26 -24.45 -3.25
C GLY A 147 -22.56 -25.51 -4.13
N GLY A 148 -23.33 -26.40 -4.75
CA GLY A 148 -22.88 -27.34 -5.77
C GLY A 148 -22.77 -28.79 -5.31
N PHE A 149 -22.95 -29.09 -4.02
CA PHE A 149 -22.75 -30.43 -3.46
C PHE A 149 -23.80 -30.75 -2.38
N ILE A 150 -24.23 -32.02 -2.32
CA ILE A 150 -25.03 -32.60 -1.25
C ILE A 150 -24.34 -33.87 -0.78
N TYR A 151 -23.99 -33.91 0.50
CA TYR A 151 -23.34 -35.04 1.15
C TYR A 151 -24.36 -35.87 1.93
N SER A 152 -24.14 -37.18 2.05
CA SER A 152 -24.97 -38.07 2.86
C SER A 152 -24.74 -37.92 4.38
N CYS A 153 -23.63 -37.28 4.77
CA CYS A 153 -23.20 -37.03 6.15
C CYS A 153 -23.24 -35.53 6.51
N ASP A 154 -22.99 -35.19 7.78
CA ASP A 154 -23.01 -33.81 8.30
C ASP A 154 -21.69 -33.06 8.03
N GLN A 155 -21.17 -33.21 6.81
CA GLN A 155 -19.97 -32.52 6.34
C GLN A 155 -20.24 -31.81 5.02
N ILE A 156 -19.49 -30.75 4.80
CA ILE A 156 -19.43 -29.98 3.56
C ILE A 156 -17.98 -29.80 3.17
N ASN A 157 -17.69 -29.59 1.89
CA ASN A 157 -16.36 -29.17 1.48
C ASN A 157 -16.23 -27.63 1.48
N VAL A 158 -15.01 -27.11 1.57
CA VAL A 158 -14.79 -25.65 1.58
C VAL A 158 -15.20 -24.99 0.26
N GLU A 159 -15.05 -25.67 -0.87
CA GLU A 159 -15.50 -25.15 -2.18
C GLU A 159 -17.02 -24.89 -2.20
N GLN A 160 -17.80 -25.78 -1.60
CA GLN A 160 -19.24 -25.67 -1.44
C GLN A 160 -19.59 -24.44 -0.61
N TRP A 161 -18.89 -24.24 0.51
CA TRP A 161 -19.07 -23.09 1.37
C TRP A 161 -18.76 -21.77 0.64
N ILE A 162 -17.61 -21.69 -0.05
CA ILE A 162 -17.22 -20.52 -0.85
C ILE A 162 -18.28 -20.22 -1.92
N ARG A 163 -18.74 -21.26 -2.66
CA ARG A 163 -19.74 -21.10 -3.72
C ARG A 163 -21.09 -20.63 -3.17
N PHE A 164 -21.54 -21.20 -2.06
CA PHE A 164 -22.83 -20.86 -1.47
C PHE A 164 -22.87 -19.39 -1.06
N TYR A 165 -21.87 -18.92 -0.29
CA TYR A 165 -21.77 -17.52 0.12
C TYR A 165 -21.16 -16.60 -0.96
N GLY A 166 -20.88 -17.14 -2.14
CA GLY A 166 -20.32 -16.45 -3.30
C GLY A 166 -19.01 -15.72 -3.02
N HIS A 167 -18.18 -16.24 -2.11
CA HIS A 167 -16.84 -15.72 -1.89
C HIS A 167 -15.95 -15.98 -3.13
N PRO A 168 -14.89 -15.19 -3.35
CA PRO A 168 -13.89 -15.45 -4.38
C PRO A 168 -13.28 -16.83 -4.20
N MET A 169 -12.99 -17.48 -5.33
CA MET A 169 -12.41 -18.81 -5.34
C MET A 169 -10.88 -18.67 -5.51
N PRO A 170 -10.09 -18.83 -4.43
CA PRO A 170 -8.65 -18.72 -4.54
C PRO A 170 -8.08 -19.91 -5.32
N SER A 171 -7.10 -19.62 -6.17
CA SER A 171 -6.35 -20.60 -6.96
C SER A 171 -4.92 -20.83 -6.44
N THR A 172 -4.41 -19.94 -5.58
CA THR A 172 -3.07 -20.02 -4.99
C THR A 172 -3.11 -19.88 -3.48
N ALA A 173 -2.11 -20.44 -2.78
CA ALA A 173 -2.06 -20.39 -1.33
C ALA A 173 -2.00 -18.94 -0.82
N GLN A 174 -1.33 -18.04 -1.56
CA GLN A 174 -1.34 -16.61 -1.27
C GLN A 174 -2.74 -15.98 -1.39
N GLN A 175 -3.50 -16.33 -2.42
CA GLN A 175 -4.88 -15.84 -2.60
C GLN A 175 -5.80 -16.31 -1.46
N LEU A 176 -5.65 -17.57 -1.04
CA LEU A 176 -6.37 -18.13 0.10
C LEU A 176 -5.98 -17.42 1.41
N ALA A 177 -4.68 -17.20 1.64
CA ALA A 177 -4.19 -16.44 2.79
C ALA A 177 -4.74 -15.00 2.83
N ASN A 178 -4.75 -14.30 1.69
CA ASN A 178 -5.31 -12.95 1.57
C ASN A 178 -6.82 -12.95 1.91
N LEU A 179 -7.57 -13.93 1.42
CA LEU A 179 -9.01 -14.06 1.69
C LEU A 179 -9.27 -14.29 3.18
N MET A 180 -8.47 -15.13 3.83
CA MET A 180 -8.56 -15.39 5.27
C MET A 180 -8.18 -14.17 6.10
N GLU A 181 -7.14 -13.44 5.71
CA GLU A 181 -6.77 -12.18 6.36
C GLU A 181 -7.93 -11.18 6.29
N PHE A 182 -8.60 -11.08 5.14
CA PHE A 182 -9.80 -10.26 5.01
C PHE A 182 -10.94 -10.74 5.92
N PHE A 183 -11.16 -12.05 6.02
CA PHE A 183 -12.19 -12.61 6.91
C PHE A 183 -11.92 -12.28 8.38
N LYS A 184 -10.67 -12.39 8.82
CA LYS A 184 -10.24 -12.02 10.19
C LYS A 184 -10.40 -10.53 10.46
N LYS A 185 -9.95 -9.71 9.52
CA LYS A 185 -10.02 -8.25 9.64
C LYS A 185 -11.46 -7.75 9.68
N GLY A 186 -12.33 -8.39 8.91
CA GLY A 186 -13.71 -7.98 8.76
C GLY A 186 -13.86 -6.80 7.80
N ARG A 187 -15.13 -6.45 7.57
CA ARG A 187 -15.52 -5.39 6.65
C ARG A 187 -15.28 -4.02 7.29
N PRO A 188 -14.88 -3.00 6.50
CA PRO A 188 -14.93 -1.62 6.95
C PRO A 188 -16.34 -1.27 7.43
N ALA A 189 -16.43 -0.51 8.52
CA ALA A 189 -17.72 -0.07 9.04
C ALA A 189 -18.40 0.90 8.07
N LEU A 190 -19.63 0.61 7.67
CA LEU A 190 -20.43 1.52 6.84
C LEU A 190 -20.76 2.77 7.66
N SER A 191 -20.44 3.94 7.14
CA SER A 191 -21.01 5.18 7.67
C SER A 191 -22.49 5.23 7.27
N GLY A 192 -23.40 5.61 8.18
CA GLY A 192 -24.85 5.66 7.92
C GLY A 192 -25.28 6.56 6.75
N THR A 193 -24.34 7.34 6.19
CA THR A 193 -24.50 8.21 5.03
C THR A 193 -23.57 7.89 3.87
N GLY A 194 -22.86 6.74 3.88
CA GLY A 194 -21.76 6.41 2.95
C GLY A 194 -22.06 6.65 1.47
N LYS A 195 -23.33 6.56 1.06
CA LYS A 195 -23.77 6.57 -0.34
C LYS A 195 -24.25 7.95 -0.82
N TYR A 196 -23.42 9.00 -0.74
CA TYR A 196 -23.87 10.35 -1.11
C TYR A 196 -24.33 10.46 -2.57
N TYR A 197 -23.65 9.78 -3.50
CA TYR A 197 -23.96 9.88 -4.94
C TYR A 197 -24.43 8.58 -5.56
N ASP A 198 -24.72 7.54 -4.79
CA ASP A 198 -24.99 6.20 -5.34
C ASP A 198 -26.22 6.20 -6.27
N ILE A 199 -27.23 7.03 -5.96
CA ILE A 199 -28.40 7.25 -6.81
C ILE A 199 -28.19 8.31 -7.90
N LEU A 200 -27.05 8.99 -7.92
CA LEU A 200 -26.66 10.01 -8.91
C LEU A 200 -25.57 9.52 -9.88
N LYS A 201 -25.14 8.26 -9.79
CA LYS A 201 -24.29 7.60 -10.79
C LYS A 201 -24.97 7.52 -12.16
N ASP A 202 -24.20 7.26 -13.21
CA ASP A 202 -24.74 7.06 -14.56
C ASP A 202 -25.78 5.91 -14.55
N PRO A 203 -27.03 6.16 -14.98
CA PRO A 203 -28.07 5.14 -15.10
C PRO A 203 -27.71 3.96 -16.02
N GLU A 204 -26.77 4.12 -16.96
CA GLU A 204 -26.26 3.01 -17.78
C GLU A 204 -25.39 2.03 -16.97
N ILE A 205 -24.87 2.48 -15.82
CA ILE A 205 -23.92 1.74 -14.96
C ILE A 205 -24.60 1.21 -13.69
N SER A 206 -25.58 1.92 -13.13
CA SER A 206 -26.25 1.56 -11.87
C SER A 206 -27.78 1.41 -12.01
N PRO A 207 -28.37 0.22 -11.74
CA PRO A 207 -29.82 0.01 -11.86
C PRO A 207 -30.66 0.78 -10.83
N THR A 208 -30.04 1.24 -9.75
CA THR A 208 -30.72 2.00 -8.69
C THR A 208 -30.50 3.51 -8.83
N ALA A 209 -29.84 3.96 -9.90
CA ALA A 209 -29.64 5.38 -10.15
C ALA A 209 -30.90 6.07 -10.67
N LEU A 210 -31.03 7.35 -10.33
CA LEU A 210 -32.09 8.23 -10.80
C LEU A 210 -31.92 8.50 -12.29
N THR A 211 -32.97 8.23 -13.05
CA THR A 211 -33.08 8.63 -14.45
C THR A 211 -33.01 10.15 -14.60
N LEU A 212 -32.64 10.65 -15.78
CA LEU A 212 -32.62 12.10 -16.06
C LEU A 212 -33.98 12.77 -15.77
N VAL A 213 -35.09 12.08 -16.07
CA VAL A 213 -36.44 12.57 -15.76
C VAL A 213 -36.68 12.69 -14.25
N GLN A 214 -36.22 11.72 -13.46
CA GLN A 214 -36.32 11.78 -12.00
C GLN A 214 -35.42 12.87 -11.40
N ARG A 215 -34.21 13.08 -11.95
CA ARG A 215 -33.34 14.20 -11.56
C ARG A 215 -34.00 15.56 -11.82
N GLU A 216 -34.65 15.74 -12.98
CA GLU A 216 -35.44 16.94 -13.26
C GLU A 216 -36.60 17.14 -12.29
N LYS A 217 -37.30 16.07 -11.87
CA LYS A 217 -38.33 16.15 -10.83
C LYS A 217 -37.74 16.69 -9.52
N ILE A 218 -36.61 16.14 -9.04
CA ILE A 218 -35.94 16.61 -7.81
C ILE A 218 -35.52 18.09 -7.93
N LYS A 219 -34.94 18.49 -9.07
CA LYS A 219 -34.57 19.89 -9.31
C LYS A 219 -35.78 20.81 -9.24
N ASN A 220 -36.88 20.44 -9.92
CA ASN A 220 -38.14 21.20 -9.87
C ASN A 220 -38.69 21.29 -8.44
N THR A 221 -38.73 20.20 -7.67
CA THR A 221 -39.13 20.24 -6.26
C THR A 221 -38.23 21.17 -5.44
N THR A 222 -36.93 21.17 -5.66
CA THR A 222 -36.02 22.10 -4.97
C THR A 222 -36.34 23.56 -5.29
N THR A 223 -36.70 23.87 -6.54
CA THR A 223 -37.08 25.24 -6.94
C THR A 223 -38.39 25.74 -6.32
N THR A 224 -39.34 24.86 -5.98
CA THR A 224 -40.61 25.29 -5.35
C THR A 224 -40.40 25.83 -3.93
N PHE A 225 -39.30 25.45 -3.28
CA PHE A 225 -38.84 26.00 -1.99
C PHE A 225 -38.14 27.37 -2.13
N GLY A 226 -38.06 27.93 -3.36
CA GLY A 226 -37.36 29.18 -3.63
C GLY A 226 -35.84 29.03 -3.64
N LEU A 227 -35.33 27.80 -3.84
CA LEU A 227 -33.91 27.45 -3.81
C LEU A 227 -33.42 27.14 -5.23
N SER A 228 -33.50 28.15 -6.12
CA SER A 228 -33.17 28.00 -7.55
C SER A 228 -31.70 28.25 -7.88
N ASP A 229 -31.01 29.03 -7.05
CA ASP A 229 -29.63 29.41 -7.31
C ASP A 229 -28.66 28.29 -6.89
N THR A 230 -27.50 28.22 -7.54
CA THR A 230 -26.48 27.20 -7.27
C THR A 230 -26.04 27.22 -5.81
N GLY A 231 -26.03 26.06 -5.15
CA GLY A 231 -25.60 25.88 -3.77
C GLY A 231 -26.50 26.51 -2.69
N GLN A 232 -27.57 27.19 -3.07
CA GLN A 232 -28.46 27.90 -2.17
C GLN A 232 -29.14 26.96 -1.16
N LEU A 233 -29.46 25.73 -1.55
CA LEU A 233 -30.06 24.74 -0.66
C LEU A 233 -29.10 24.41 0.51
N LEU A 234 -27.83 24.13 0.21
CA LEU A 234 -26.84 23.83 1.25
C LEU A 234 -26.58 25.05 2.14
N ASN A 235 -26.44 26.24 1.57
CA ASN A 235 -26.32 27.48 2.35
C ASN A 235 -27.46 27.62 3.35
N ARG A 236 -28.70 27.39 2.88
CA ARG A 236 -29.89 27.52 3.71
C ARG A 236 -29.95 26.49 4.84
N LEU A 237 -29.59 25.23 4.58
CA LEU A 237 -29.50 24.19 5.61
C LEU A 237 -28.44 24.55 6.68
N VAL A 238 -27.30 25.11 6.25
CA VAL A 238 -26.22 25.53 7.17
C VAL A 238 -26.58 26.80 7.97
N GLU A 239 -27.42 27.68 7.43
CA GLU A 239 -27.93 28.87 8.13
C GLU A 239 -28.87 28.52 9.30
N GLN A 240 -29.64 27.43 9.17
CA GLN A 240 -30.57 27.00 10.22
C GLN A 240 -29.85 26.46 11.47
N ASN A 241 -28.56 26.19 11.36
CA ASN A 241 -27.76 25.60 12.42
C ASN A 241 -26.89 26.67 13.13
N THR A 242 -26.69 26.49 14.44
CA THR A 242 -25.90 27.41 15.28
C THR A 242 -24.38 27.20 15.21
N HIS A 243 -23.93 26.20 14.46
CA HIS A 243 -22.53 25.81 14.37
C HIS A 243 -21.66 26.85 13.66
N SER A 244 -20.43 27.02 14.14
CA SER A 244 -19.42 27.84 13.49
C SER A 244 -18.81 27.09 12.30
N GLN A 245 -18.16 27.82 11.38
CA GLN A 245 -17.45 27.20 10.25
C GLN A 245 -16.34 26.23 10.70
N VAL A 246 -15.73 26.47 11.87
CA VAL A 246 -14.69 25.60 12.44
C VAL A 246 -15.30 24.27 12.88
N ASP A 247 -16.48 24.30 13.50
CA ASP A 247 -17.19 23.08 13.91
C ASP A 247 -17.49 22.22 12.68
N LEU A 248 -18.07 22.84 11.63
CA LEU A 248 -18.43 22.16 10.38
C LEU A 248 -17.25 21.49 9.69
N LYS A 249 -16.04 22.05 9.83
CA LYS A 249 -14.81 21.49 9.27
C LYS A 249 -14.29 20.28 10.05
N ASN A 250 -14.52 20.25 11.37
CA ASN A 250 -14.00 19.20 12.25
C ASN A 250 -14.79 17.89 12.14
N ASP A 251 -16.12 17.96 11.99
CA ASP A 251 -16.95 16.76 11.79
C ASP A 251 -18.05 16.94 10.74
N PRO A 252 -17.69 17.08 9.45
CA PRO A 252 -18.66 17.31 8.37
C PRO A 252 -19.75 16.23 8.30
N ALA A 253 -19.39 14.97 8.55
CA ALA A 253 -20.29 13.83 8.43
C ALA A 253 -21.37 13.86 9.51
N GLN A 254 -21.05 14.28 10.74
CA GLN A 254 -22.04 14.48 11.78
C GLN A 254 -23.09 15.51 11.33
N PHE A 255 -22.66 16.69 10.88
CA PHE A 255 -23.60 17.76 10.49
C PHE A 255 -24.49 17.41 9.30
N ILE A 256 -23.97 16.63 8.35
CA ILE A 256 -24.77 16.16 7.23
C ILE A 256 -25.93 15.26 7.69
N ASN A 257 -25.74 14.48 8.77
CA ASN A 257 -26.82 13.68 9.36
C ASN A 257 -27.93 14.54 10.00
N GLU A 258 -27.56 15.70 10.54
CA GLU A 258 -28.48 16.63 11.21
C GLU A 258 -29.41 17.37 10.21
N PHE A 259 -29.09 17.40 8.91
CA PHE A 259 -29.94 18.08 7.91
C PHE A 259 -31.38 17.56 7.87
N MET A 260 -31.60 16.29 8.19
CA MET A 260 -32.93 15.69 8.26
C MET A 260 -33.73 16.13 9.49
N GLU A 261 -33.08 16.67 10.53
CA GLU A 261 -33.75 17.13 11.75
C GLU A 261 -34.41 18.51 11.54
N GLY A 262 -33.94 19.27 10.54
CA GLY A 262 -34.49 20.57 10.17
C GLY A 262 -35.73 20.46 9.29
N MET A 263 -36.68 21.38 9.49
CA MET A 263 -37.96 21.41 8.74
C MET A 263 -37.77 21.53 7.22
N ILE A 264 -36.74 22.24 6.73
CA ILE A 264 -36.49 22.35 5.29
C ILE A 264 -36.02 21.01 4.74
N GLY A 265 -35.04 20.37 5.37
CA GLY A 265 -34.49 19.10 4.92
C GLY A 265 -35.53 17.98 4.94
N SER A 266 -36.29 17.86 6.03
CA SER A 266 -37.34 16.84 6.16
C SER A 266 -38.45 17.01 5.12
N ASN A 267 -38.96 18.24 4.94
CA ASN A 267 -40.05 18.50 4.01
C ASN A 267 -39.60 18.35 2.56
N LEU A 268 -38.41 18.84 2.21
CA LEU A 268 -37.89 18.69 0.85
C LEU A 268 -37.68 17.21 0.49
N ALA A 269 -37.13 16.42 1.42
CA ALA A 269 -36.95 14.98 1.20
C ALA A 269 -38.29 14.26 0.95
N GLN A 270 -39.31 14.60 1.75
CA GLN A 270 -40.66 14.06 1.62
C GLN A 270 -41.30 14.47 0.29
N ASP A 271 -41.24 15.76 -0.07
CA ASP A 271 -41.79 16.27 -1.34
C ASP A 271 -41.07 15.69 -2.56
N CYS A 272 -39.76 15.40 -2.45
CA CYS A 272 -39.01 14.68 -3.48
C CYS A 272 -39.48 13.22 -3.59
N LEU A 273 -39.71 12.54 -2.47
CA LEU A 273 -40.22 11.18 -2.42
C LEU A 273 -41.62 11.09 -3.06
N GLU A 274 -42.49 12.05 -2.77
CA GLU A 274 -43.82 12.20 -3.38
C GLU A 274 -43.75 12.48 -4.88
N ALA A 275 -42.92 13.43 -5.31
CA ALA A 275 -42.76 13.77 -6.73
C ALA A 275 -42.26 12.57 -7.58
N LEU A 276 -41.48 11.68 -6.97
CA LEU A 276 -40.95 10.48 -7.60
C LEU A 276 -41.90 9.28 -7.54
N GLU A 277 -43.01 9.36 -6.80
CA GLU A 277 -43.97 8.28 -6.58
C GLU A 277 -43.29 7.02 -6.00
N TRP A 278 -42.37 7.22 -5.05
CA TRP A 278 -41.70 6.13 -4.32
C TRP A 278 -42.54 5.63 -3.14
N TYR A 279 -42.20 4.47 -2.60
CA TYR A 279 -42.93 3.88 -1.47
C TYR A 279 -42.93 4.80 -0.24
N GLY A 280 -44.05 4.83 0.50
CA GLY A 280 -44.21 5.66 1.71
C GLY A 280 -44.92 7.00 1.49
N THR A 281 -45.58 7.19 0.35
CA THR A 281 -46.41 8.37 0.03
C THR A 281 -47.87 8.27 0.46
N ASP A 282 -48.38 7.05 0.64
CA ASP A 282 -49.77 6.80 1.02
C ASP A 282 -49.96 6.92 2.55
N SER A 283 -51.16 7.30 2.99
CA SER A 283 -51.43 7.67 4.39
C SER A 283 -51.22 6.57 5.43
N ASP A 284 -51.15 5.31 5.00
CA ASP A 284 -50.98 4.13 5.86
C ASP A 284 -49.54 3.57 5.84
N ASP A 285 -48.67 4.07 4.96
CA ASP A 285 -47.29 3.59 4.80
C ASP A 285 -46.28 4.55 5.46
N SER A 286 -45.18 4.01 6.01
CA SER A 286 -44.09 4.83 6.56
C SER A 286 -42.89 4.87 5.60
N PRO A 287 -42.40 6.06 5.19
CA PRO A 287 -41.28 6.17 4.26
C PRO A 287 -39.98 5.63 4.86
N CYS A 288 -39.16 5.00 4.01
CA CYS A 288 -37.84 4.53 4.41
C CYS A 288 -36.91 5.74 4.67
N GLN A 289 -36.35 5.84 5.88
CA GLN A 289 -35.46 6.93 6.27
C GLN A 289 -34.19 7.01 5.40
N GLU A 290 -33.74 5.89 4.83
CA GLU A 290 -32.60 5.90 3.92
C GLU A 290 -32.92 6.55 2.58
N ASP A 291 -34.12 6.33 2.04
CA ASP A 291 -34.55 6.98 0.80
C ASP A 291 -34.64 8.49 1.01
N LEU A 292 -35.25 8.93 2.11
CA LEU A 292 -35.35 10.35 2.45
C LEU A 292 -33.96 11.02 2.52
N ARG A 293 -33.01 10.39 3.22
CA ARG A 293 -31.62 10.90 3.30
C ARG A 293 -30.93 10.94 1.95
N GLN A 294 -31.09 9.91 1.12
CA GLN A 294 -30.51 9.86 -0.21
C GLN A 294 -31.11 10.90 -1.15
N LEU A 295 -32.43 11.12 -1.08
CA LEU A 295 -33.12 12.13 -1.88
C LEU A 295 -32.74 13.55 -1.47
N LEU A 296 -32.61 13.83 -0.17
CA LEU A 296 -32.09 15.13 0.29
C LEU A 296 -30.66 15.36 -0.19
N MET A 297 -29.78 14.36 -0.06
CA MET A 297 -28.41 14.46 -0.56
C MET A 297 -28.38 14.67 -2.08
N ALA A 298 -29.22 13.95 -2.83
CA ALA A 298 -29.33 14.13 -4.26
C ALA A 298 -29.81 15.54 -4.64
N ALA A 299 -30.76 16.11 -3.90
CA ALA A 299 -31.21 17.49 -4.08
C ALA A 299 -30.08 18.50 -3.80
N ILE A 300 -29.33 18.32 -2.71
CA ILE A 300 -28.16 19.15 -2.37
C ILE A 300 -27.13 19.12 -3.50
N VAL A 301 -26.75 17.92 -3.93
CA VAL A 301 -25.75 17.73 -4.97
C VAL A 301 -26.23 18.32 -6.30
N LEU A 302 -27.46 18.01 -6.75
CA LEU A 302 -28.00 18.54 -8.01
C LEU A 302 -28.19 20.07 -8.00
N ASN A 303 -28.37 20.68 -6.83
CA ASN A 303 -28.39 22.13 -6.69
C ASN A 303 -26.99 22.76 -6.80
N ILE A 304 -25.92 22.02 -6.47
CA ILE A 304 -24.54 22.48 -6.57
C ILE A 304 -23.94 22.17 -7.95
N ASP A 305 -24.10 20.93 -8.41
CA ASP A 305 -23.67 20.42 -9.72
C ASP A 305 -24.86 19.74 -10.44
N PRO A 306 -25.59 20.49 -11.29
CA PRO A 306 -26.76 19.96 -11.99
C PRO A 306 -26.47 18.81 -12.97
N ASN A 307 -25.21 18.65 -13.40
CA ASN A 307 -24.77 17.69 -14.42
C ASN A 307 -23.88 16.58 -13.83
N ILE A 308 -23.89 16.43 -12.49
CA ILE A 308 -23.07 15.45 -11.80
C ILE A 308 -23.29 14.03 -12.37
N GLY A 309 -22.20 13.33 -12.65
CA GLY A 309 -22.24 11.98 -13.22
C GLY A 309 -22.62 11.90 -14.71
N GLU A 310 -22.79 13.03 -15.42
CA GLU A 310 -23.01 13.05 -16.88
C GLU A 310 -21.70 13.12 -17.69
N ILE A 311 -20.60 13.56 -17.08
CA ILE A 311 -19.23 13.56 -17.64
C ILE A 311 -18.28 13.03 -16.56
N GLU A 312 -17.58 11.92 -16.82
CA GLU A 312 -16.54 11.43 -15.91
C GLU A 312 -15.37 12.41 -15.91
N SER A 313 -15.20 13.17 -14.83
CA SER A 313 -14.00 13.99 -14.62
C SER A 313 -13.35 13.63 -13.28
N LYS A 314 -12.88 12.37 -13.15
CA LYS A 314 -12.20 11.90 -11.94
C LYS A 314 -11.10 12.88 -11.53
N GLY A 315 -11.17 13.37 -10.29
CA GLY A 315 -10.20 14.31 -9.74
C GLY A 315 -10.40 15.77 -10.14
N ARG A 316 -11.54 16.12 -10.77
CA ARG A 316 -11.96 17.50 -11.00
C ARG A 316 -13.31 17.76 -10.35
N VAL A 317 -13.37 18.80 -9.54
CA VAL A 317 -14.58 19.23 -8.83
C VAL A 317 -14.91 20.64 -9.27
N LEU A 318 -16.00 20.82 -10.03
CA LEU A 318 -16.50 22.13 -10.49
C LEU A 318 -15.40 23.04 -11.07
N GLY A 319 -14.59 22.47 -11.96
CA GLY A 319 -13.51 23.18 -12.66
C GLY A 319 -12.17 23.22 -11.92
N TYR A 320 -12.11 22.84 -10.64
CA TYR A 320 -10.86 22.74 -9.88
C TYR A 320 -10.27 21.32 -10.01
N ALA A 321 -9.02 21.22 -10.47
CA ALA A 321 -8.31 19.94 -10.56
C ALA A 321 -7.53 19.66 -9.26
N LEU A 322 -7.83 18.54 -8.60
CA LEU A 322 -7.17 18.14 -7.35
C LEU A 322 -5.71 17.75 -7.61
N TYR A 323 -5.44 17.03 -8.72
CA TYR A 323 -4.14 16.46 -9.09
C TYR A 323 -3.36 17.28 -10.12
N GLN A 324 -3.47 18.61 -10.09
CA GLN A 324 -2.66 19.49 -10.93
C GLN A 324 -1.22 19.65 -10.38
N PRO A 325 -0.19 19.83 -11.23
CA PRO A 325 1.21 19.90 -10.79
C PRO A 325 1.51 20.98 -9.74
N VAL A 326 0.80 22.10 -9.75
CA VAL A 326 0.97 23.17 -8.73
C VAL A 326 0.58 22.70 -7.31
N ASN A 327 -0.18 21.62 -7.18
CA ASN A 327 -0.54 21.02 -5.91
C ASN A 327 0.47 19.96 -5.43
N ALA A 328 1.53 19.65 -6.20
CA ALA A 328 2.42 18.51 -5.95
C ALA A 328 2.96 18.45 -4.52
N ASP A 329 3.41 19.58 -4.00
CA ASP A 329 4.05 19.68 -2.69
C ASP A 329 3.04 20.01 -1.56
N LEU A 330 1.73 19.91 -1.84
CA LEU A 330 0.67 20.19 -0.87
C LEU A 330 0.15 18.92 -0.21
N HIS A 331 -0.12 19.04 1.10
CA HIS A 331 -0.91 18.07 1.85
C HIS A 331 -2.39 18.13 1.41
N PRO A 332 -3.13 17.00 1.37
CA PRO A 332 -4.53 16.96 0.94
C PRO A 332 -5.44 17.98 1.63
N ALA A 333 -5.28 18.20 2.93
CA ALA A 333 -6.05 19.21 3.68
C ALA A 333 -5.88 20.64 3.11
N GLN A 334 -4.70 20.98 2.58
CA GLN A 334 -4.45 22.26 1.95
C GLN A 334 -5.12 22.35 0.56
N ILE A 335 -5.19 21.24 -0.17
CA ILE A 335 -5.89 21.14 -1.46
C ILE A 335 -7.40 21.33 -1.24
N LEU A 336 -7.98 20.68 -0.23
CA LEU A 336 -9.38 20.87 0.15
C LEU A 336 -9.68 22.32 0.52
N LEU A 337 -8.79 22.97 1.28
CA LEU A 337 -8.92 24.40 1.61
C LEU A 337 -8.84 25.30 0.37
N ASN A 338 -8.00 24.96 -0.61
CA ASN A 338 -7.93 25.69 -1.87
C ASN A 338 -9.20 25.51 -2.70
N LEU A 339 -9.80 24.30 -2.67
CA LEU A 339 -11.10 24.03 -3.27
C LEU A 339 -12.23 24.81 -2.58
N GLU A 340 -12.25 24.87 -1.24
CA GLU A 340 -13.21 25.71 -0.49
C GLU A 340 -13.16 27.16 -0.99
N LYS A 341 -11.95 27.73 -1.11
CA LYS A 341 -11.74 29.09 -1.63
C LYS A 341 -12.19 29.24 -3.08
N HIS A 342 -11.96 28.24 -3.92
CA HIS A 342 -12.40 28.23 -5.32
C HIS A 342 -13.93 28.28 -5.42
N LEU A 343 -14.65 27.47 -4.65
CA LEU A 343 -16.12 27.47 -4.67
C LEU A 343 -16.71 28.81 -4.22
N VAL A 344 -16.14 29.41 -3.17
CA VAL A 344 -16.56 30.72 -2.66
C VAL A 344 -16.25 31.84 -3.66
N ALA A 345 -15.04 31.86 -4.23
CA ALA A 345 -14.62 32.89 -5.17
C ALA A 345 -15.45 32.91 -6.46
N ASN A 346 -15.96 31.75 -6.87
CA ASN A 346 -16.85 31.62 -8.03
C ASN A 346 -18.35 31.79 -7.69
N GLY A 347 -18.68 32.15 -6.44
CA GLY A 347 -20.07 32.39 -6.02
C GLY A 347 -20.95 31.13 -6.02
N MET A 348 -20.36 29.93 -5.94
CA MET A 348 -21.09 28.67 -5.95
C MET A 348 -21.64 28.30 -4.57
N ILE A 349 -20.97 28.73 -3.50
CA ILE A 349 -21.34 28.41 -2.12
C ILE A 349 -20.90 29.54 -1.18
N ASP A 350 -21.62 29.75 -0.08
CA ASP A 350 -21.22 30.70 0.95
C ASP A 350 -20.04 30.17 1.77
N ALA A 351 -19.21 31.09 2.28
CA ALA A 351 -18.02 30.73 3.06
C ALA A 351 -18.32 29.79 4.24
N LYS A 352 -19.45 29.99 4.93
CA LYS A 352 -19.86 29.13 6.06
C LYS A 352 -20.13 27.68 5.62
N ALA A 353 -20.72 27.47 4.45
CA ALA A 353 -21.12 26.16 3.94
C ALA A 353 -20.03 25.46 3.10
N ALA A 354 -18.99 26.19 2.68
CA ALA A 354 -17.90 25.68 1.85
C ALA A 354 -17.24 24.38 2.38
N PRO A 355 -16.94 24.21 3.67
CA PRO A 355 -16.35 22.95 4.16
C PRO A 355 -17.24 21.72 3.92
N LEU A 356 -18.56 21.85 4.10
CA LEU A 356 -19.50 20.76 3.85
C LEU A 356 -19.67 20.49 2.35
N ALA A 357 -19.73 21.54 1.53
CA ALA A 357 -19.80 21.40 0.07
C ALA A 357 -18.59 20.62 -0.46
N VAL A 358 -17.38 20.95 -0.01
CA VAL A 358 -16.16 20.23 -0.36
C VAL A 358 -16.20 18.78 0.14
N HIS A 359 -16.61 18.54 1.38
CA HIS A 359 -16.72 17.18 1.91
C HIS A 359 -17.70 16.30 1.10
N ILE A 360 -18.83 16.88 0.69
CA ILE A 360 -19.83 16.21 -0.15
C ILE A 360 -19.23 15.94 -1.54
N LEU A 361 -18.81 16.98 -2.27
CA LEU A 361 -18.32 16.89 -3.66
C LEU A 361 -17.08 16.01 -3.85
N VAL A 362 -16.18 15.98 -2.87
CA VAL A 362 -14.97 15.14 -2.93
C VAL A 362 -15.27 13.68 -2.55
N GLY A 363 -16.40 13.42 -1.89
CA GLY A 363 -16.77 12.14 -1.29
C GLY A 363 -16.67 10.94 -2.22
N ASP A 364 -17.06 11.10 -3.49
CA ASP A 364 -17.01 10.03 -4.49
C ASP A 364 -15.92 10.27 -5.56
N GLU A 365 -15.44 11.51 -5.71
CA GLU A 365 -14.44 11.91 -6.72
C GLU A 365 -12.99 11.66 -6.28
N ALA A 366 -12.67 11.92 -5.01
CA ALA A 366 -11.36 11.67 -4.42
C ALA A 366 -11.47 11.42 -2.91
N PRO A 367 -12.17 10.36 -2.47
CA PRO A 367 -12.36 10.01 -1.07
C PRO A 367 -11.04 9.89 -0.29
N GLU A 368 -9.93 9.61 -0.97
CA GLU A 368 -8.59 9.55 -0.40
C GLU A 368 -8.15 10.85 0.27
N CYS A 369 -8.69 12.00 -0.16
CA CYS A 369 -8.43 13.29 0.44
C CYS A 369 -9.20 13.52 1.75
N LEU A 370 -10.25 12.75 2.01
CA LEU A 370 -11.15 12.90 3.17
C LEU A 370 -10.82 11.95 4.33
N VAL A 371 -9.83 11.06 4.16
CA VAL A 371 -9.37 10.17 5.24
C VAL A 371 -8.84 11.00 6.41
N LYS A 372 -9.17 10.58 7.64
CA LYS A 372 -8.76 11.29 8.85
C LYS A 372 -7.29 11.02 9.18
N GLU A 373 -6.62 12.00 9.79
CA GLU A 373 -5.26 11.83 10.33
C GLU A 373 -4.21 11.40 9.30
N ILE A 374 -4.31 11.92 8.06
CA ILE A 374 -3.24 11.77 7.06
C ILE A 374 -1.95 12.41 7.62
N PRO A 375 -0.79 11.73 7.55
CA PRO A 375 0.46 12.29 8.06
C PRO A 375 0.82 13.64 7.42
N GLU A 376 1.25 14.61 8.23
CA GLU A 376 1.58 15.97 7.76
C GLU A 376 2.66 15.98 6.66
N SER A 377 3.55 14.99 6.64
CA SER A 377 4.59 14.83 5.62
C SER A 377 4.09 14.29 4.29
N MET A 378 2.88 13.73 4.23
CA MET A 378 2.35 13.10 3.03
C MET A 378 1.77 14.16 2.08
N THR A 379 2.46 14.39 0.98
CA THR A 379 1.99 15.20 -0.14
C THR A 379 1.39 14.32 -1.24
N ILE A 380 0.60 14.90 -2.14
CA ILE A 380 0.05 14.16 -3.29
C ILE A 380 1.12 13.69 -4.29
N SER A 381 2.33 14.28 -4.26
CA SER A 381 3.50 13.83 -5.03
C SER A 381 4.24 12.65 -4.42
N SER A 382 3.91 12.25 -3.18
CA SER A 382 4.59 11.17 -2.47
C SER A 382 4.21 9.79 -3.02
N PRO A 383 5.12 8.81 -3.09
CA PRO A 383 4.76 7.44 -3.49
C PRO A 383 3.74 6.79 -2.56
N ALA A 384 3.82 7.10 -1.25
CA ALA A 384 2.85 6.64 -0.27
C ALA A 384 1.43 7.14 -0.57
N TRP A 385 1.27 8.25 -1.29
CA TRP A 385 -0.03 8.73 -1.75
C TRP A 385 -0.69 7.76 -2.75
N VAL A 386 0.10 7.12 -3.62
CA VAL A 386 -0.41 6.09 -4.56
C VAL A 386 -0.92 4.88 -3.78
N VAL A 387 -0.14 4.40 -2.81
CA VAL A 387 -0.52 3.28 -1.92
C VAL A 387 -1.80 3.62 -1.16
N HIS A 388 -1.86 4.80 -0.55
CA HIS A 388 -3.02 5.31 0.18
C HIS A 388 -4.27 5.40 -0.70
N SER A 389 -4.16 6.07 -1.85
CA SER A 389 -5.29 6.24 -2.78
C SER A 389 -5.80 4.90 -3.29
N PHE A 390 -4.90 3.96 -3.57
CA PHE A 390 -5.25 2.61 -3.97
C PHE A 390 -5.93 1.81 -2.85
N ALA A 391 -5.44 1.91 -1.61
CA ALA A 391 -6.07 1.29 -0.46
C ALA A 391 -7.49 1.84 -0.23
N VAL A 392 -7.66 3.15 -0.39
CA VAL A 392 -8.98 3.81 -0.36
C VAL A 392 -9.87 3.28 -1.46
N ALA A 393 -9.40 3.18 -2.70
CA ALA A 393 -10.19 2.62 -3.82
C ALA A 393 -10.65 1.17 -3.55
N LYS A 394 -9.81 0.34 -2.93
CA LYS A 394 -10.20 -1.02 -2.49
C LYS A 394 -11.31 -0.96 -1.44
N ILE A 395 -11.15 -0.11 -0.42
CA ILE A 395 -12.15 0.07 0.65
C ILE A 395 -13.47 0.56 0.05
N GLU A 396 -13.42 1.54 -0.84
CA GLU A 396 -14.58 2.11 -1.52
C GLU A 396 -15.28 1.10 -2.42
N THR A 397 -14.55 0.15 -3.00
CA THR A 397 -15.15 -0.97 -3.72
C THR A 397 -15.84 -1.96 -2.78
N ILE A 398 -15.30 -2.20 -1.58
CA ILE A 398 -15.85 -3.11 -0.56
C ILE A 398 -17.06 -2.51 0.15
N ALA A 399 -16.93 -1.26 0.58
CA ALA A 399 -17.88 -0.56 1.42
C ALA A 399 -17.89 0.94 1.04
N PRO A 400 -18.61 1.31 -0.05
CA PRO A 400 -18.66 2.69 -0.53
C PRO A 400 -18.98 3.72 0.56
N GLY A 401 -18.21 4.79 0.61
CA GLY A 401 -18.26 5.92 1.55
C GLY A 401 -17.73 5.62 2.95
N SER A 402 -17.06 4.49 3.15
CA SER A 402 -16.53 4.14 4.48
C SER A 402 -15.17 4.79 4.74
N SER A 403 -14.35 5.00 3.71
CA SER A 403 -12.96 5.47 3.88
C SER A 403 -12.88 6.85 4.55
N ARG A 404 -13.81 7.76 4.26
CA ARG A 404 -13.90 9.10 4.87
C ARG A 404 -14.21 9.10 6.37
N ALA A 405 -14.70 7.98 6.91
CA ALA A 405 -14.90 7.81 8.35
C ALA A 405 -13.68 7.16 9.04
N MET A 406 -12.72 6.66 8.26
CA MET A 406 -11.55 5.95 8.76
C MET A 406 -10.36 6.88 9.00
N THR A 407 -9.47 6.47 9.91
CA THR A 407 -8.14 7.07 10.06
C THR A 407 -7.16 6.51 9.02
N TYR A 408 -6.06 7.21 8.79
CA TYR A 408 -4.98 6.75 7.92
C TYR A 408 -4.50 5.35 8.33
N GLU A 409 -4.29 5.08 9.61
CA GLU A 409 -3.86 3.76 10.10
C GLU A 409 -4.86 2.64 9.73
N GLN A 410 -6.16 2.91 9.90
CA GLN A 410 -7.21 1.96 9.53
C GLN A 410 -7.21 1.68 8.04
N VAL A 411 -7.05 2.72 7.21
CA VAL A 411 -6.95 2.59 5.73
C VAL A 411 -5.72 1.80 5.33
N GLN A 412 -4.54 2.13 5.88
CA GLN A 412 -3.29 1.45 5.58
C GLN A 412 -3.31 -0.02 5.97
N SER A 413 -4.10 -0.38 6.97
CA SER A 413 -4.31 -1.79 7.28
C SER A 413 -4.83 -2.58 6.05
N TYR A 414 -5.66 -1.98 5.20
CA TYR A 414 -6.17 -2.62 3.97
C TYR A 414 -5.22 -2.49 2.77
N ALA A 415 -4.11 -1.73 2.89
CA ALA A 415 -3.18 -1.51 1.79
C ALA A 415 -2.45 -2.80 1.38
N ASP A 416 -2.03 -3.60 2.37
CA ASP A 416 -1.34 -4.89 2.19
C ASP A 416 -2.26 -6.01 1.66
N LEU A 417 -3.57 -5.78 1.63
CA LEU A 417 -4.53 -6.79 1.23
C LEU A 417 -4.45 -7.06 -0.28
N GLY A 418 -3.83 -8.18 -0.64
CA GLY A 418 -3.72 -8.67 -2.00
C GLY A 418 -5.03 -9.20 -2.59
N PRO A 419 -5.06 -9.49 -3.90
CA PRO A 419 -6.24 -10.08 -4.53
C PRO A 419 -6.52 -11.49 -3.99
N PHE A 420 -7.81 -11.86 -3.92
CA PHE A 420 -8.25 -13.18 -3.45
C PHE A 420 -8.46 -14.17 -4.60
N ASP A 421 -8.54 -13.68 -5.83
CA ASP A 421 -8.65 -14.48 -7.04
C ASP A 421 -8.15 -13.68 -8.26
N GLN A 422 -8.20 -14.29 -9.44
CA GLN A 422 -7.76 -13.66 -10.68
C GLN A 422 -8.64 -12.47 -11.11
N GLN A 423 -9.93 -12.44 -10.74
CA GLN A 423 -10.83 -11.36 -11.14
C GLN A 423 -10.53 -10.08 -10.36
N LEU A 424 -10.27 -10.22 -9.06
CA LEU A 424 -9.82 -9.12 -8.21
C LEU A 424 -8.44 -8.61 -8.60
N GLU A 425 -7.54 -9.49 -9.02
CA GLU A 425 -6.23 -9.09 -9.56
C GLU A 425 -6.38 -8.18 -10.78
N GLN A 426 -7.33 -8.52 -11.69
CA GLN A 426 -7.65 -7.66 -12.83
C GLN A 426 -8.27 -6.32 -12.41
N LEU A 427 -9.20 -6.33 -11.46
CA LEU A 427 -9.80 -5.11 -10.95
C LEU A 427 -8.76 -4.17 -10.32
N PHE A 428 -7.90 -4.72 -9.46
CA PHE A 428 -6.80 -4.00 -8.83
C PHE A 428 -5.82 -3.43 -9.86
N GLY A 429 -5.53 -4.18 -10.92
CA GLY A 429 -4.76 -3.68 -12.06
C GLY A 429 -5.43 -2.53 -12.81
N LEU A 430 -6.76 -2.47 -12.87
CA LEU A 430 -7.47 -1.33 -13.46
C LEU A 430 -7.51 -0.11 -12.53
N ASP A 431 -7.80 -0.33 -11.25
CA ASP A 431 -7.96 0.74 -10.26
C ASP A 431 -6.66 1.51 -10.05
N ILE A 432 -5.52 0.81 -10.02
CA ILE A 432 -4.22 1.45 -9.77
C ILE A 432 -3.81 2.44 -10.87
N ILE A 433 -4.31 2.27 -12.11
CA ILE A 433 -3.90 3.07 -13.27
C ILE A 433 -4.12 4.57 -13.05
N THR A 434 -5.30 4.95 -12.56
CA THR A 434 -5.65 6.37 -12.38
C THR A 434 -4.77 7.01 -11.31
N HIS A 435 -4.54 6.31 -10.20
CA HIS A 435 -3.70 6.82 -9.11
C HIS A 435 -2.25 6.98 -9.53
N MET A 436 -1.72 6.05 -10.31
CA MET A 436 -0.37 6.16 -10.87
C MET A 436 -0.27 7.32 -11.85
N LEU A 437 -1.16 7.42 -12.84
CA LEU A 437 -1.13 8.51 -13.82
C LEU A 437 -1.25 9.89 -13.16
N ASN A 438 -2.13 10.05 -12.18
CA ASN A 438 -2.22 11.28 -11.39
C ASN A 438 -0.90 11.58 -10.70
N TRP A 439 -0.27 10.60 -10.05
CA TRP A 439 1.05 10.76 -9.43
C TRP A 439 2.14 11.12 -10.45
N GLY A 440 2.15 10.49 -11.64
CA GLY A 440 3.09 10.78 -12.71
C GLY A 440 2.95 12.21 -13.24
N ALA A 441 1.71 12.66 -13.47
CA ALA A 441 1.40 14.00 -13.95
C ALA A 441 1.73 15.07 -12.90
N VAL A 442 1.36 14.84 -11.64
CA VAL A 442 1.69 15.71 -10.49
C VAL A 442 3.20 15.87 -10.35
N ASN A 443 3.95 14.79 -10.58
CA ASN A 443 5.42 14.81 -10.54
C ASN A 443 6.08 15.24 -11.86
N GLY A 444 5.34 15.72 -12.86
CA GLY A 444 5.90 16.18 -14.13
C GLY A 444 6.62 15.10 -14.95
N LEU A 445 6.45 13.82 -14.62
CA LEU A 445 7.05 12.69 -15.34
C LEU A 445 6.33 12.43 -16.67
N ILE A 446 5.06 12.82 -16.74
CA ILE A 446 4.24 12.81 -17.94
C ILE A 446 3.54 14.17 -18.11
N PRO A 447 3.17 14.56 -19.34
CA PRO A 447 2.42 15.78 -19.56
C PRO A 447 1.09 15.76 -18.80
N TYR A 448 0.81 16.80 -18.02
CA TYR A 448 -0.48 16.97 -17.38
C TYR A 448 -1.58 17.18 -18.42
N SER A 449 -2.64 16.37 -18.32
CA SER A 449 -3.83 16.47 -19.18
C SER A 449 -5.01 16.95 -18.33
N PRO A 450 -5.52 18.18 -18.54
CA PRO A 450 -6.70 18.67 -17.83
C PRO A 450 -7.93 17.80 -18.06
N GLU A 451 -8.06 17.20 -19.24
CA GLU A 451 -9.17 16.35 -19.65
C GLU A 451 -9.00 14.88 -19.19
N GLY A 452 -7.87 14.54 -18.55
CA GLY A 452 -7.56 13.17 -18.12
C GLY A 452 -7.17 12.24 -19.27
N GLU A 453 -6.89 12.80 -20.45
CA GLU A 453 -6.45 12.05 -21.63
C GLU A 453 -4.97 11.67 -21.49
N TYR A 454 -4.72 10.44 -21.05
CA TYR A 454 -3.40 9.84 -20.97
C TYR A 454 -3.25 8.71 -21.98
N THR A 455 -2.02 8.30 -22.30
CA THR A 455 -1.72 7.19 -23.21
C THR A 455 -1.15 5.97 -22.46
N PRO A 456 -1.12 4.77 -23.06
CA PRO A 456 -0.42 3.62 -22.50
C PRO A 456 1.07 3.90 -22.20
N ASP A 457 1.73 4.68 -23.05
CA ASP A 457 3.14 5.08 -22.84
C ASP A 457 3.30 5.98 -21.60
N ASN A 458 2.30 6.82 -21.30
CA ASN A 458 2.30 7.61 -20.07
C ASN A 458 2.23 6.70 -18.84
N PHE A 459 1.41 5.66 -18.88
CA PHE A 459 1.33 4.69 -17.79
C PHE A 459 2.65 3.93 -17.63
N TYR A 460 3.22 3.39 -18.71
CA TYR A 460 4.52 2.69 -18.69
C TYR A 460 5.65 3.56 -18.12
N THR A 461 5.72 4.82 -18.57
CA THR A 461 6.70 5.79 -18.08
C THR A 461 6.52 6.00 -16.58
N THR A 462 5.28 6.20 -16.14
CA THR A 462 4.96 6.45 -14.74
C THR A 462 5.28 5.26 -13.85
N GLU A 463 4.90 4.05 -14.28
CA GLU A 463 5.18 2.81 -13.56
C GLU A 463 6.68 2.56 -13.40
N THR A 464 7.45 2.73 -14.48
CA THR A 464 8.90 2.56 -14.46
C THR A 464 9.54 3.48 -13.42
N HIS A 465 9.19 4.78 -13.44
CA HIS A 465 9.73 5.74 -12.48
C HIS A 465 9.23 5.49 -11.05
N TYR A 466 7.98 5.08 -10.86
CA TYR A 466 7.45 4.72 -9.55
C TYR A 466 8.22 3.54 -8.95
N ASN A 467 8.43 2.49 -9.74
CA ASN A 467 9.18 1.29 -9.33
C ASN A 467 10.63 1.66 -8.98
N GLN A 468 11.34 2.37 -9.88
CA GLN A 468 12.71 2.81 -9.65
C GLN A 468 12.85 3.71 -8.43
N TYR A 469 11.94 4.68 -8.25
CA TYR A 469 12.00 5.62 -7.13
C TYR A 469 11.79 4.89 -5.80
N THR A 470 10.72 4.09 -5.72
CA THR A 470 10.41 3.35 -4.48
C THR A 470 11.45 2.28 -4.18
N GLU A 471 12.05 1.65 -5.19
CA GLU A 471 13.13 0.67 -5.01
C GLU A 471 14.40 1.35 -4.51
N ALA A 472 14.77 2.50 -5.07
CA ALA A 472 15.89 3.28 -4.57
C ALA A 472 15.71 3.69 -3.10
N LEU A 473 14.48 4.10 -2.70
CA LEU A 473 14.16 4.39 -1.30
C LEU A 473 14.28 3.16 -0.39
N GLU A 474 13.75 2.02 -0.82
CA GLU A 474 13.84 0.74 -0.09
C GLU A 474 15.30 0.31 0.06
N GLN A 475 16.09 0.34 -1.01
CA GLN A 475 17.51 0.00 -1.02
C GLN A 475 18.34 0.96 -0.16
N CYS A 476 18.07 2.27 -0.23
CA CYS A 476 18.71 3.29 0.60
C CYS A 476 18.46 3.02 2.09
N SER A 477 17.19 2.77 2.46
CA SER A 477 16.81 2.40 3.82
C SER A 477 17.52 1.12 4.27
N ASN A 478 17.50 0.07 3.44
CA ASN A 478 18.15 -1.20 3.77
C ASN A 478 19.67 -1.05 3.92
N ALA A 479 20.31 -0.27 3.05
CA ALA A 479 21.75 0.00 3.11
C ALA A 479 22.12 0.66 4.44
N PHE A 480 21.44 1.73 4.83
CA PHE A 480 21.73 2.44 6.08
C PHE A 480 21.33 1.68 7.35
N ASN A 481 20.46 0.68 7.25
CA ASN A 481 20.13 -0.24 8.35
C ASN A 481 21.05 -1.48 8.40
N THR A 482 21.90 -1.68 7.39
CA THR A 482 22.83 -2.82 7.38
C THR A 482 24.08 -2.46 8.21
N PRO A 483 24.43 -3.23 9.25
CA PRO A 483 25.64 -2.99 10.02
C PRO A 483 26.90 -3.25 9.18
N LEU A 484 27.99 -2.54 9.51
CA LEU A 484 29.32 -2.81 8.92
C LEU A 484 29.71 -4.26 9.24
N PRO A 485 29.94 -5.14 8.25
CA PRO A 485 30.42 -6.48 8.52
C PRO A 485 31.78 -6.44 9.19
N THR A 486 31.97 -7.26 10.24
CA THR A 486 33.26 -7.41 10.90
C THR A 486 33.89 -8.75 10.54
N ARG A 487 35.22 -8.78 10.38
CA ARG A 487 35.95 -10.05 10.16
C ARG A 487 35.71 -11.03 11.31
N GLU A 488 35.54 -10.52 12.52
CA GLU A 488 35.25 -11.31 13.71
C GLU A 488 33.93 -12.10 13.57
N GLU A 489 32.83 -11.44 13.21
CA GLU A 489 31.52 -12.10 13.04
C GLU A 489 31.52 -13.07 11.86
N VAL A 490 32.18 -12.72 10.76
CA VAL A 490 32.32 -13.60 9.59
C VAL A 490 33.10 -14.86 9.98
N ALA A 491 34.17 -14.73 10.76
CA ALA A 491 34.96 -15.85 11.23
C ALA A 491 34.15 -16.78 12.14
N LEU A 492 33.36 -16.22 13.05
CA LEU A 492 32.51 -17.01 13.95
C LEU A 492 31.40 -17.73 13.19
N SER A 493 30.78 -17.06 12.22
CA SER A 493 29.71 -17.64 11.39
C SER A 493 30.22 -18.80 10.54
N GLU A 494 31.41 -18.68 9.98
CA GLU A 494 32.06 -19.74 9.20
C GLU A 494 32.44 -20.94 10.06
N LEU A 495 32.94 -20.72 11.29
CA LEU A 495 33.19 -21.79 12.25
C LEU A 495 31.91 -22.56 12.59
N LYS A 496 30.81 -21.86 12.88
CA LYS A 496 29.50 -22.48 13.17
C LYS A 496 28.90 -23.23 11.97
N ARG A 497 29.16 -22.77 10.74
CA ARG A 497 28.73 -23.44 9.51
C ARG A 497 29.50 -24.74 9.27
N ALA A 498 30.82 -24.73 9.48
CA ALA A 498 31.70 -25.83 9.13
C ALA A 498 31.83 -26.89 10.22
N ILE A 499 31.72 -26.49 11.50
CA ILE A 499 32.03 -27.26 12.69
C ILE A 499 30.78 -27.32 13.58
N PRO A 500 30.48 -28.46 14.26
CA PRO A 500 29.36 -28.53 15.20
C PRO A 500 29.38 -27.38 16.22
N ASP A 501 28.22 -26.77 16.46
CA ASP A 501 28.16 -25.60 17.34
C ASP A 501 28.50 -25.95 18.79
N GLY A 502 29.16 -25.02 19.48
CA GLY A 502 29.57 -25.20 20.86
C GLY A 502 30.34 -24.01 21.42
N GLY A 503 30.30 -23.83 22.75
CA GLY A 503 30.98 -22.72 23.43
C GLY A 503 32.52 -22.73 23.28
N TYR A 504 33.11 -23.80 22.73
CA TYR A 504 34.55 -23.92 22.56
C TYR A 504 35.14 -23.06 21.44
N PHE A 505 34.34 -22.43 20.58
CA PHE A 505 34.86 -21.50 19.57
C PHE A 505 35.47 -20.24 20.21
N THR A 506 34.80 -19.68 21.20
CA THR A 506 35.15 -18.38 21.82
C THR A 506 35.87 -18.53 23.16
N ASN A 507 35.78 -19.69 23.82
CA ASN A 507 36.49 -19.93 25.06
C ASN A 507 38.01 -19.91 24.86
N LYS A 508 38.71 -19.07 25.65
CA LYS A 508 40.16 -18.91 25.59
C LYS A 508 40.88 -19.97 26.40
N HIS A 509 41.23 -21.08 25.77
CA HIS A 509 41.90 -22.23 26.40
C HIS A 509 43.22 -22.63 25.75
N PHE A 510 43.59 -21.98 24.64
CA PHE A 510 44.80 -22.28 23.88
C PHE A 510 45.85 -21.21 24.16
N GLY A 511 47.11 -21.57 23.99
CA GLY A 511 48.24 -20.64 23.93
C GLY A 511 48.88 -20.70 22.54
N HIS A 512 49.60 -19.64 22.20
CA HIS A 512 50.33 -19.51 20.93
C HIS A 512 51.77 -19.08 21.21
N THR A 513 52.74 -19.53 20.42
CA THR A 513 54.18 -19.24 20.61
C THR A 513 54.52 -17.75 20.57
N ASP A 514 53.81 -16.99 19.74
CA ASP A 514 53.94 -15.52 19.62
C ASP A 514 53.31 -14.73 20.79
N LEU A 515 52.63 -15.39 21.74
CA LEU A 515 52.02 -14.73 22.89
C LEU A 515 52.72 -15.11 24.22
N PRO A 516 52.67 -14.22 25.23
CA PRO A 516 53.08 -14.59 26.59
C PRO A 516 52.34 -15.85 27.06
N ARG A 517 53.04 -16.77 27.74
CA ARG A 517 52.48 -18.08 28.15
C ARG A 517 51.21 -18.01 29.02
N ASN A 518 50.94 -16.87 29.65
CA ASN A 518 49.74 -16.63 30.46
C ASN A 518 48.57 -16.01 29.68
N LYS A 519 48.75 -15.71 28.39
CA LYS A 519 47.71 -15.13 27.54
C LYS A 519 47.01 -16.24 26.75
N ALA A 520 45.78 -16.54 27.12
CA ALA A 520 44.96 -17.53 26.43
C ALA A 520 44.26 -16.94 25.20
N ILE A 521 44.07 -17.77 24.19
CA ILE A 521 43.44 -17.47 22.90
C ILE A 521 42.38 -18.53 22.56
N SER A 522 41.38 -18.17 21.77
CA SER A 522 40.30 -19.05 21.32
C SER A 522 40.54 -19.62 19.91
N ILE A 523 39.76 -20.64 19.50
CA ILE A 523 39.78 -21.16 18.12
C ILE A 523 39.37 -20.07 17.14
N HIS A 524 38.41 -19.23 17.53
CA HIS A 524 37.91 -18.11 16.74
C HIS A 524 39.00 -17.06 16.47
N GLU A 525 39.74 -16.65 17.49
CA GLU A 525 40.86 -15.70 17.34
C GLU A 525 42.00 -16.30 16.50
N LEU A 526 42.30 -17.60 16.67
CA LEU A 526 43.30 -18.32 15.87
C LEU A 526 42.90 -18.45 14.39
N TYR A 527 41.62 -18.70 14.11
CA TYR A 527 41.12 -18.79 12.74
C TYR A 527 41.17 -17.42 12.05
N MET A 528 40.77 -16.37 12.77
CA MET A 528 40.77 -14.99 12.28
C MET A 528 42.17 -14.51 11.86
N SER A 529 43.21 -14.83 12.65
CA SER A 529 44.60 -14.47 12.36
C SER A 529 45.29 -15.39 11.35
N GLY A 530 44.63 -16.48 10.94
CA GLY A 530 45.19 -17.49 10.03
C GLY A 530 46.16 -18.46 10.69
N ASP A 531 46.24 -18.47 12.02
CA ASP A 531 47.19 -19.30 12.78
C ASP A 531 46.58 -20.63 13.23
N LEU A 532 45.27 -20.85 13.02
CA LEU A 532 44.63 -22.12 13.34
C LEU A 532 45.26 -23.29 12.59
N MET A 533 45.63 -23.08 11.32
CA MET A 533 46.16 -24.12 10.44
C MET A 533 47.60 -23.82 10.06
N HIS A 534 48.41 -24.86 9.87
CA HIS A 534 49.81 -24.72 9.46
C HIS A 534 49.94 -24.00 8.10
N GLN A 535 48.97 -24.20 7.21
CA GLN A 535 48.95 -23.61 5.87
C GLN A 535 48.31 -22.21 5.82
N GLY A 536 48.08 -21.57 6.97
CA GLY A 536 47.47 -20.25 7.07
C GLY A 536 45.94 -20.32 7.18
N TRP A 537 45.24 -19.52 6.37
CA TRP A 537 43.77 -19.42 6.40
C TRP A 537 43.01 -20.58 5.71
N THR A 538 43.71 -21.56 5.14
CA THR A 538 43.12 -22.76 4.55
C THR A 538 44.01 -23.96 4.80
N GLY A 539 43.46 -25.11 5.17
CA GLY A 539 44.26 -26.30 5.44
C GLY A 539 43.51 -27.38 6.21
N THR A 540 44.23 -28.44 6.55
CA THR A 540 43.69 -29.58 7.31
C THR A 540 44.48 -29.83 8.59
N ASP A 541 45.70 -29.31 8.68
CA ASP A 541 46.62 -29.59 9.77
C ASP A 541 46.67 -28.42 10.74
N LEU A 542 46.49 -28.72 12.03
CA LEU A 542 46.63 -27.75 13.11
C LEU A 542 48.04 -27.16 13.11
N SER A 543 48.16 -25.85 13.34
CA SER A 543 49.46 -25.20 13.49
C SER A 543 50.27 -25.80 14.66
N ALA A 544 51.58 -25.96 14.45
CA ALA A 544 52.50 -26.45 15.47
C ALA A 544 52.77 -25.42 16.58
N ASP A 545 52.37 -24.17 16.37
CA ASP A 545 52.53 -23.06 17.30
C ASP A 545 51.46 -23.01 18.40
N ILE A 546 50.41 -23.84 18.29
CA ILE A 546 49.29 -23.90 19.24
C ILE A 546 49.55 -24.94 20.32
N PHE A 547 49.35 -24.57 21.59
CA PHE A 547 49.43 -25.48 22.74
C PHE A 547 48.26 -25.30 23.72
N ASN A 548 47.96 -26.30 24.54
CA ASN A 548 46.85 -26.24 25.49
C ASN A 548 47.26 -25.56 26.81
N LEU A 549 46.40 -24.69 27.33
CA LEU A 549 46.53 -24.03 28.65
C LEU A 549 45.56 -24.62 29.71
N GLY A 550 45.16 -25.88 29.55
CA GLY A 550 44.25 -26.59 30.46
C GLY A 550 43.73 -27.90 29.84
N TYR A 551 42.78 -28.57 30.51
CA TYR A 551 42.05 -29.71 29.95
C TYR A 551 40.85 -29.18 29.14
N ASN A 552 40.90 -29.30 27.81
CA ASN A 552 39.84 -28.86 26.91
C ASN A 552 39.79 -29.75 25.66
N ASP A 553 38.61 -30.32 25.37
CA ASP A 553 38.39 -31.23 24.23
C ASP A 553 37.91 -30.52 22.95
N GLY A 554 37.61 -29.23 23.02
CA GLY A 554 37.05 -28.43 21.91
C GLY A 554 37.90 -28.42 20.65
N MET A 555 39.23 -28.38 20.76
CA MET A 555 40.12 -28.48 19.59
C MET A 555 40.08 -29.88 18.94
N ALA A 556 39.96 -30.94 19.75
CA ALA A 556 39.83 -32.30 19.24
C ALA A 556 38.48 -32.51 18.53
N LEU A 557 37.43 -31.84 18.98
CA LEU A 557 36.12 -31.82 18.33
C LEU A 557 36.12 -31.01 17.03
N ALA A 558 36.85 -29.89 16.97
CA ALA A 558 36.88 -28.99 15.83
C ALA A 558 37.77 -29.50 14.68
N ARG A 559 38.94 -30.07 15.01
CA ARG A 559 39.98 -30.47 14.04
C ARG A 559 39.50 -31.34 12.88
N PRO A 560 38.62 -32.35 13.06
CA PRO A 560 38.13 -33.16 11.95
C PRO A 560 37.41 -32.36 10.86
N TYR A 561 36.97 -31.14 11.13
CA TYR A 561 36.17 -30.32 10.23
C TYR A 561 36.94 -29.17 9.56
N PHE A 562 38.22 -28.96 9.87
CA PHE A 562 39.00 -27.82 9.34
C PHE A 562 39.06 -27.78 7.81
N TYR A 563 39.06 -28.95 7.15
CA TYR A 563 39.03 -29.04 5.69
C TYR A 563 37.77 -28.40 5.04
N LYS A 564 36.73 -28.13 5.83
CA LYS A 564 35.49 -27.47 5.38
C LYS A 564 35.51 -25.95 5.54
N LEU A 565 36.50 -25.41 6.25
CA LEU A 565 36.66 -23.97 6.46
C LEU A 565 37.17 -23.31 5.19
N GLN A 566 36.54 -22.20 4.83
CA GLN A 566 36.98 -21.37 3.71
C GLN A 566 38.03 -20.36 4.17
N ASN A 567 38.64 -19.66 3.22
CA ASN A 567 39.57 -18.57 3.54
C ASN A 567 38.78 -17.35 4.06
N ILE A 568 38.98 -16.99 5.32
CA ILE A 568 38.28 -15.86 5.96
C ILE A 568 38.54 -14.52 5.28
N GLN A 569 39.74 -14.29 4.74
CA GLN A 569 40.07 -13.05 4.03
C GLN A 569 39.23 -12.91 2.76
N VAL A 570 39.04 -14.00 2.01
CA VAL A 570 38.20 -14.01 0.81
C VAL A 570 36.73 -13.83 1.19
N LEU A 571 36.25 -14.55 2.22
CA LEU A 571 34.87 -14.41 2.71
C LEU A 571 34.56 -12.98 3.14
N TYR A 572 35.42 -12.39 3.97
CA TYR A 572 35.26 -11.02 4.43
C TYR A 572 35.32 -10.02 3.27
N THR A 573 36.29 -10.15 2.37
CA THR A 573 36.45 -9.21 1.24
C THR A 573 35.23 -9.20 0.34
N ASN A 574 34.66 -10.36 0.04
CA ASN A 574 33.44 -10.44 -0.78
C ASN A 574 32.25 -9.81 -0.06
N LEU A 575 32.02 -10.16 1.21
CA LEU A 575 30.92 -9.62 2.00
C LEU A 575 31.03 -8.10 2.18
N PHE A 576 32.23 -7.59 2.44
CA PHE A 576 32.50 -6.17 2.57
C PHE A 576 32.31 -5.43 1.24
N SER A 577 32.72 -6.01 0.11
CA SER A 577 32.51 -5.41 -1.21
C SER A 577 31.03 -5.21 -1.50
N ASP A 578 30.21 -6.24 -1.24
CA ASP A 578 28.75 -6.18 -1.40
C ASP A 578 28.12 -5.15 -0.43
N TYR A 579 28.63 -5.05 0.79
CA TYR A 579 28.21 -4.05 1.78
C TYR A 579 28.53 -2.62 1.30
N TYR A 580 29.76 -2.39 0.86
CA TYR A 580 30.23 -1.07 0.43
C TYR A 580 29.46 -0.57 -0.79
N GLU A 581 29.20 -1.43 -1.77
CA GLU A 581 28.38 -1.09 -2.95
C GLU A 581 26.97 -0.63 -2.53
N LYS A 582 26.32 -1.36 -1.61
CA LYS A 582 24.98 -1.00 -1.10
C LYS A 582 24.99 0.34 -0.37
N ILE A 583 25.96 0.59 0.51
CA ILE A 583 26.10 1.87 1.22
C ILE A 583 26.36 3.02 0.23
N GLN A 584 27.18 2.81 -0.79
CA GLN A 584 27.43 3.81 -1.83
C GLN A 584 26.13 4.15 -2.58
N GLN A 585 25.38 3.14 -3.04
CA GLN A 585 24.10 3.34 -3.72
C GLN A 585 23.06 4.03 -2.82
N GLY A 586 23.01 3.66 -1.53
CA GLY A 586 22.17 4.33 -0.53
C GLY A 586 22.55 5.80 -0.34
N THR A 587 23.85 6.10 -0.29
CA THR A 587 24.36 7.48 -0.18
C THR A 587 24.04 8.30 -1.43
N VAL A 588 24.19 7.73 -2.64
CA VAL A 588 23.78 8.37 -3.89
C VAL A 588 22.30 8.76 -3.82
N THR A 589 21.45 7.82 -3.43
CA THR A 589 20.01 8.06 -3.31
C THR A 589 19.69 9.17 -2.31
N ALA A 590 20.31 9.13 -1.12
CA ALA A 590 20.10 10.14 -0.08
C ALA A 590 20.49 11.56 -0.55
N LEU A 591 21.62 11.71 -1.24
CA LEU A 591 22.05 13.00 -1.77
C LEU A 591 21.16 13.49 -2.92
N LYS A 592 20.69 12.59 -3.78
CA LYS A 592 19.70 12.94 -4.82
C LYS A 592 18.41 13.46 -4.19
N LEU A 593 17.96 12.86 -3.09
CA LEU A 593 16.80 13.35 -2.33
C LEU A 593 17.06 14.72 -1.71
N ALA A 594 18.24 14.94 -1.11
CA ALA A 594 18.62 16.22 -0.55
C ALA A 594 18.53 17.35 -1.58
N LEU A 595 19.03 17.10 -2.80
CA LEU A 595 18.99 18.07 -3.90
C LEU A 595 17.57 18.22 -4.49
N SER A 596 16.81 17.13 -4.64
CA SER A 596 15.46 17.17 -5.21
C SER A 596 14.42 17.80 -4.29
N LYS A 597 14.69 17.91 -2.99
CA LYS A 597 13.82 18.56 -2.00
C LYS A 597 14.08 20.05 -1.82
N MET A 598 15.15 20.59 -2.43
CA MET A 598 15.39 22.03 -2.47
C MET A 598 14.20 22.76 -3.12
N PRO A 599 13.93 24.05 -2.79
CA PRO A 599 12.91 24.83 -3.48
C PRO A 599 13.10 24.80 -5.01
N GLU A 600 12.02 24.86 -5.78
CA GLU A 600 12.05 24.72 -7.25
C GLU A 600 13.08 25.62 -7.93
N THR A 601 13.11 26.90 -7.54
CA THR A 601 14.09 27.86 -8.07
C THR A 601 15.54 27.46 -7.80
N ASP A 602 15.82 26.83 -6.66
CA ASP A 602 17.15 26.34 -6.31
C ASP A 602 17.49 25.03 -7.03
N ARG A 603 16.51 24.14 -7.26
CA ARG A 603 16.71 22.93 -8.09
C ARG A 603 17.14 23.29 -9.50
N ILE A 604 16.47 24.26 -10.12
CA ILE A 604 16.81 24.73 -11.47
C ILE A 604 18.24 25.29 -11.48
N ARG A 605 18.64 26.08 -10.48
CA ARG A 605 20.01 26.63 -10.39
C ARG A 605 21.06 25.54 -10.20
N LEU A 606 20.80 24.57 -9.33
CA LEU A 606 21.71 23.46 -9.05
C LEU A 606 21.85 22.53 -10.27
N GLU A 607 20.76 22.33 -11.02
CA GLU A 607 20.76 21.46 -12.20
C GLU A 607 21.36 22.18 -13.41
N TYR A 608 20.90 23.40 -13.72
CA TYR A 608 21.23 24.10 -14.97
C TYR A 608 22.33 25.16 -14.82
N GLY A 609 22.92 25.33 -13.63
CA GLY A 609 24.04 26.25 -13.39
C GLY A 609 25.42 25.63 -13.59
N VAL A 610 26.44 26.49 -13.70
CA VAL A 610 27.85 26.10 -13.54
C VAL A 610 28.12 25.87 -12.06
N LEU A 611 28.52 24.66 -11.69
CA LEU A 611 28.73 24.29 -10.30
C LEU A 611 30.20 24.42 -9.91
N SER A 612 30.46 24.97 -8.74
CA SER A 612 31.75 24.89 -8.05
C SER A 612 31.55 24.35 -6.64
N PHE A 613 32.38 23.40 -6.23
CA PHE A 613 32.39 22.87 -4.87
C PHE A 613 33.54 23.49 -4.09
N TYR A 614 33.28 23.79 -2.82
CA TYR A 614 34.26 24.26 -1.87
C TYR A 614 34.24 23.39 -0.63
N THR A 615 35.42 23.17 -0.08
CA THR A 615 35.61 22.45 1.18
C THR A 615 35.97 23.40 2.30
N VAL A 616 35.70 22.97 3.53
CA VAL A 616 35.96 23.70 4.76
C VAL A 616 36.97 22.91 5.58
N ARG A 617 37.97 23.58 6.14
CA ARG A 617 38.97 22.95 7.01
C ARG A 617 39.48 23.87 8.10
N GLU A 618 40.06 23.26 9.13
CA GLU A 618 40.92 23.98 10.05
C GLU A 618 42.27 24.31 9.41
N LYS A 619 42.88 25.39 9.92
CA LYS A 619 44.25 25.74 9.60
C LYS A 619 45.19 24.73 10.25
N PHE A 620 46.18 24.23 9.50
CA PHE A 620 47.03 23.15 10.01
C PHE A 620 47.99 23.61 11.12
N SER A 621 48.55 24.82 11.02
CA SER A 621 49.50 25.33 12.02
C SER A 621 49.59 26.85 12.05
N ASP A 622 49.62 27.42 13.26
CA ASP A 622 49.85 28.86 13.43
C ASP A 622 51.27 29.32 13.15
N HIS A 623 52.23 28.39 13.15
CA HIS A 623 53.65 28.73 13.02
C HIS A 623 54.19 28.49 11.61
N ALA A 624 53.53 27.65 10.82
CA ALA A 624 54.01 27.31 9.50
C ALA A 624 53.58 28.34 8.46
N THR A 625 54.47 28.60 7.50
CA THR A 625 54.18 29.48 6.36
C THR A 625 53.78 28.70 5.11
N LYS A 626 54.08 27.40 5.06
CA LYS A 626 53.81 26.53 3.91
C LYS A 626 53.18 25.21 4.36
N GLU A 627 52.35 24.64 3.50
CA GLU A 627 51.70 23.34 3.69
C GLU A 627 51.72 22.54 2.38
N THR A 628 51.59 21.21 2.48
CA THR A 628 51.40 20.34 1.31
C THR A 628 49.91 20.04 1.12
N GLN A 629 49.53 19.59 -0.08
CA GLN A 629 48.14 19.18 -0.31
C GLN A 629 47.74 17.99 0.57
N ARG A 630 48.65 17.05 0.90
CA ARG A 630 48.38 16.00 1.90
C ARG A 630 47.97 16.57 3.26
N LEU A 631 48.61 17.64 3.73
CA LEU A 631 48.23 18.29 4.99
C LEU A 631 46.86 18.96 4.88
N ARG A 632 46.58 19.65 3.76
CA ARG A 632 45.25 20.24 3.50
C ARG A 632 44.14 19.19 3.53
N ASP A 633 44.36 18.06 2.85
CA ASP A 633 43.42 16.94 2.80
C ASP A 633 43.22 16.30 4.19
N LYS A 634 44.26 16.27 5.04
CA LYS A 634 44.19 15.71 6.39
C LYS A 634 43.27 16.50 7.33
N TYR A 635 43.29 17.83 7.24
CA TYR A 635 42.45 18.70 8.09
C TYR A 635 41.08 19.03 7.47
N ARG A 636 40.78 18.45 6.30
CA ARG A 636 39.56 18.70 5.54
C ARG A 636 38.32 18.17 6.23
N GLY A 637 37.26 18.98 6.26
CA GLY A 637 35.90 18.54 6.55
C GLY A 637 35.35 17.65 5.44
N ARG A 638 35.03 16.40 5.80
CA ARG A 638 34.55 15.36 4.86
C ARG A 638 33.03 15.21 4.86
N TYR A 639 32.34 15.81 5.82
CA TYR A 639 30.90 15.62 6.03
C TYR A 639 30.05 16.77 5.49
N GLY A 640 30.67 17.81 4.90
CA GLY A 640 29.97 18.93 4.29
C GLY A 640 30.75 19.56 3.14
N VAL A 641 30.02 20.08 2.16
CA VAL A 641 30.56 20.88 1.05
C VAL A 641 29.71 22.12 0.83
N ILE A 642 30.34 23.20 0.35
CA ILE A 642 29.62 24.37 -0.14
C ILE A 642 29.51 24.23 -1.65
N ILE A 643 28.30 24.34 -2.18
CA ILE A 643 28.02 24.36 -3.62
C ILE A 643 27.73 25.80 -4.01
N CYS A 644 28.49 26.33 -4.96
CA CYS A 644 28.14 27.56 -5.68
C CYS A 644 27.55 27.17 -7.03
N ALA A 645 26.33 27.60 -7.32
CA ALA A 645 25.71 27.51 -8.63
C ALA A 645 25.68 28.89 -9.29
N GLU A 646 26.34 29.02 -10.44
CA GLU A 646 26.24 30.21 -11.28
C GLU A 646 25.18 29.97 -12.36
N HIS A 647 24.09 30.75 -12.31
CA HIS A 647 22.95 30.67 -13.23
C HIS A 647 22.50 32.09 -13.61
N ASP A 648 22.31 32.35 -14.90
CA ASP A 648 22.00 33.69 -15.44
C ASP A 648 22.96 34.80 -14.96
N ALA A 649 24.26 34.50 -14.92
CA ALA A 649 25.32 35.39 -14.43
C ALA A 649 25.15 35.85 -12.96
N GLN A 650 24.33 35.15 -12.17
CA GLN A 650 24.19 35.32 -10.72
C GLN A 650 24.68 34.07 -10.00
N LYS A 651 25.20 34.25 -8.78
CA LYS A 651 25.75 33.17 -7.96
C LYS A 651 24.87 32.89 -6.76
N TYR A 652 24.68 31.61 -6.49
CA TYR A 652 23.86 31.11 -5.40
C TYR A 652 24.65 30.06 -4.63
N TYR A 653 24.64 30.14 -3.30
CA TYR A 653 25.44 29.27 -2.45
C TYR A 653 24.56 28.34 -1.63
N TYR A 654 25.05 27.13 -1.42
CA TYR A 654 24.37 26.07 -0.69
C TYR A 654 25.34 25.31 0.19
N GLU A 655 24.90 24.86 1.36
CA GLU A 655 25.60 23.85 2.16
C GLU A 655 24.95 22.49 1.93
N LEU A 656 25.72 21.49 1.51
CA LEU A 656 25.29 20.10 1.40
C LEU A 656 26.08 19.26 2.40
N PHE A 657 25.39 18.66 3.36
CA PHE A 657 25.98 17.79 4.39
C PHE A 657 25.79 16.33 4.02
N THR A 658 26.88 15.66 3.65
CA THR A 658 26.86 14.35 2.98
C THR A 658 26.41 13.22 3.89
N LEU A 659 26.78 13.27 5.18
CA LEU A 659 26.37 12.27 6.16
C LEU A 659 24.89 12.37 6.53
N ARG A 660 24.34 13.59 6.51
CA ARG A 660 22.96 13.87 6.94
C ARG A 660 21.96 13.92 5.79
N ALA A 661 22.46 13.98 4.55
CA ALA A 661 21.65 14.22 3.36
C ALA A 661 20.78 15.48 3.48
N GLU A 662 21.36 16.56 4.01
CA GLU A 662 20.69 17.85 4.18
C GLU A 662 21.33 18.89 3.26
N CYS A 663 20.51 19.68 2.57
CA CYS A 663 20.96 20.77 1.71
C CYS A 663 20.24 22.07 2.07
N PHE A 664 20.98 23.17 2.16
CA PHE A 664 20.44 24.47 2.58
C PHE A 664 20.94 25.61 1.72
N SER A 665 20.06 26.57 1.42
CA SER A 665 20.43 27.83 0.75
C SER A 665 21.16 28.77 1.72
N ARG A 666 22.26 29.37 1.25
CA ARG A 666 23.20 30.19 2.04
C ARG A 666 23.59 31.46 1.28
N GLN A 667 22.59 32.24 0.90
CA GLN A 667 22.82 33.49 0.14
C GLN A 667 23.65 34.52 0.93
N ASP A 668 23.66 34.42 2.26
CA ASP A 668 24.49 35.23 3.16
C ASP A 668 26.01 35.03 2.94
N LEU A 669 26.44 33.94 2.30
CA LEU A 669 27.84 33.70 1.98
C LEU A 669 28.36 34.59 0.84
N GLY A 670 27.49 35.18 0.02
CA GLY A 670 27.88 35.91 -1.20
C GLY A 670 28.91 37.02 -0.98
N ASP A 671 28.70 37.88 0.02
CA ASP A 671 29.61 39.00 0.31
C ASP A 671 31.01 38.53 0.73
N ILE A 672 31.10 37.40 1.44
CA ILE A 672 32.36 36.81 1.90
C ILE A 672 33.09 36.16 0.71
N PHE A 673 32.38 35.45 -0.16
CA PHE A 673 32.96 34.89 -1.38
C PHE A 673 33.53 35.98 -2.30
N LEU A 674 32.81 37.09 -2.46
CA LEU A 674 33.28 38.26 -3.21
C LEU A 674 34.53 38.88 -2.58
N THR A 675 34.54 39.08 -1.25
CA THR A 675 35.66 39.70 -0.53
C THR A 675 36.93 38.83 -0.56
N THR A 676 36.77 37.51 -0.46
CA THR A 676 37.89 36.57 -0.45
C THR A 676 38.43 36.25 -1.84
N SER A 677 37.65 36.49 -2.89
CA SER A 677 38.00 36.17 -4.30
C SER A 677 38.37 34.69 -4.52
N ILE A 678 37.96 33.81 -3.60
CA ILE A 678 38.25 32.37 -3.62
C ILE A 678 37.70 31.66 -4.87
N GLU A 679 36.68 32.24 -5.48
CA GLU A 679 36.02 31.71 -6.68
C GLU A 679 36.93 31.66 -7.90
N TYR A 680 37.97 32.50 -7.92
CA TYR A 680 38.96 32.57 -8.99
C TYR A 680 40.16 31.65 -8.77
N PHE A 681 40.22 30.94 -7.64
CA PHE A 681 41.34 30.05 -7.35
C PHE A 681 41.18 28.74 -8.13
N ASP A 682 42.32 28.11 -8.46
CA ASP A 682 42.32 26.82 -9.11
C ASP A 682 41.80 25.72 -8.16
N PRO A 683 40.98 24.77 -8.66
CA PRO A 683 40.48 23.67 -7.84
C PRO A 683 41.61 22.79 -7.28
N SER A 684 41.56 22.55 -5.97
CA SER A 684 42.59 21.78 -5.25
C SER A 684 42.56 20.28 -5.52
N LEU A 685 41.49 19.73 -6.11
CA LEU A 685 41.36 18.30 -6.39
C LEU A 685 42.51 17.75 -7.25
N TRP A 686 42.98 18.54 -8.21
CA TRP A 686 44.03 18.14 -9.16
C TRP A 686 45.44 18.66 -8.78
N ALA A 687 45.59 19.19 -7.57
CA ALA A 687 46.89 19.64 -7.08
C ALA A 687 47.81 18.44 -6.77
N ASP A 688 49.11 18.60 -7.04
CA ASP A 688 50.12 17.63 -6.64
C ASP A 688 50.15 17.49 -5.11
N LYS A 689 50.00 16.24 -4.63
CA LYS A 689 49.87 15.90 -3.21
C LYS A 689 51.05 16.38 -2.36
N ASP A 690 52.26 16.33 -2.93
CA ASP A 690 53.52 16.60 -2.23
C ASP A 690 54.09 18.00 -2.53
N GLN A 691 53.42 18.76 -3.40
CA GLN A 691 53.80 20.14 -3.69
C GLN A 691 53.58 21.05 -2.48
N MET A 692 54.65 21.75 -2.08
CA MET A 692 54.61 22.78 -1.05
C MET A 692 53.99 24.07 -1.57
N GLN A 693 52.97 24.56 -0.88
CA GLN A 693 52.21 25.78 -1.21
C GLN A 693 52.21 26.73 0.00
N TRP A 694 51.93 28.01 -0.22
CA TRP A 694 51.71 28.94 0.89
C TRP A 694 50.49 28.52 1.69
N GLN A 695 50.59 28.55 3.02
CA GLN A 695 49.48 28.15 3.87
C GLN A 695 48.29 29.10 3.66
N ALA A 696 47.10 28.54 3.46
CA ALA A 696 45.89 29.32 3.28
C ALA A 696 45.52 30.11 4.54
N GLN A 697 45.02 31.33 4.35
CA GLN A 697 44.62 32.18 5.47
C GLN A 697 43.29 31.71 6.06
N ALA A 698 43.24 31.54 7.38
CA ALA A 698 41.98 31.34 8.09
C ALA A 698 41.28 32.70 8.29
N LEU A 699 40.00 32.75 7.97
CA LEU A 699 39.14 33.93 8.08
C LEU A 699 37.90 33.60 8.91
N ASP A 700 37.20 34.63 9.37
CA ASP A 700 35.93 34.46 10.07
C ASP A 700 34.83 34.12 9.05
N TRP A 701 34.30 32.90 9.11
CA TRP A 701 33.21 32.43 8.26
C TRP A 701 31.98 32.07 9.09
N PRO A 702 30.75 32.38 8.63
CA PRO A 702 29.50 32.04 9.31
C PRO A 702 29.14 30.57 9.09
N LEU A 703 30.07 29.66 9.39
CA LEU A 703 29.94 28.22 9.19
C LEU A 703 30.20 27.50 10.51
N ASP A 704 29.50 26.39 10.70
CA ASP A 704 29.69 25.50 11.83
C ASP A 704 30.73 24.43 11.48
N ILE A 705 31.96 24.60 11.97
CA ILE A 705 33.08 23.71 11.64
C ILE A 705 32.84 22.26 12.08
N ASP A 706 32.11 22.05 13.18
CA ASP A 706 31.83 20.71 13.70
C ASP A 706 30.92 19.92 12.75
N ALA A 707 29.99 20.59 12.05
CA ALA A 707 29.16 19.96 11.03
C ALA A 707 30.00 19.42 9.86
N TYR A 708 31.08 20.12 9.48
CA TYR A 708 31.99 19.70 8.40
C TYR A 708 32.99 18.62 8.84
N LEU A 709 33.53 18.72 10.06
CA LEU A 709 34.59 17.83 10.56
C LEU A 709 34.07 16.58 11.28
N LYS A 710 32.93 16.68 11.97
CA LYS A 710 32.37 15.62 12.83
C LYS A 710 31.01 15.12 12.34
N GLY A 711 30.40 15.78 11.34
CA GLY A 711 29.12 15.38 10.77
C GLY A 711 27.92 15.65 11.69
N THR A 712 28.06 16.57 12.65
CA THR A 712 26.97 16.99 13.54
C THR A 712 25.90 17.78 12.79
N ALA A 713 24.71 17.92 13.39
CA ALA A 713 23.69 18.82 12.85
C ALA A 713 24.23 20.26 12.80
N PRO A 714 24.05 20.99 11.67
CA PRO A 714 24.61 22.33 11.52
C PRO A 714 23.91 23.34 12.42
N VAL A 715 24.69 24.06 13.22
CA VAL A 715 24.19 25.17 14.04
C VAL A 715 24.16 26.46 13.21
N ARG A 716 23.05 27.21 13.26
CA ARG A 716 22.90 28.51 12.58
C ARG A 716 23.48 29.65 13.42
N ASP A 717 23.82 30.75 12.75
CA ASP A 717 24.29 32.00 13.36
C ASP A 717 25.58 31.88 14.20
N VAL A 718 26.41 30.88 13.89
CA VAL A 718 27.76 30.71 14.45
C VAL A 718 28.81 31.18 13.47
N THR A 719 29.96 31.61 13.98
CA THR A 719 31.11 32.05 13.16
C THR A 719 32.38 31.43 13.71
N HIS A 720 33.18 30.83 12.83
CA HIS A 720 34.45 30.19 13.16
C HIS A 720 35.58 30.70 12.27
N LYS A 721 36.81 30.66 12.81
CA LYS A 721 38.03 30.93 12.03
C LYS A 721 38.47 29.69 11.28
N LEU A 722 38.28 29.68 9.97
CA LEU A 722 38.50 28.51 9.14
C LEU A 722 39.02 28.87 7.75
N VAL A 723 39.44 27.86 7.03
CA VAL A 723 39.86 27.96 5.63
C VAL A 723 38.78 27.33 4.75
N VAL A 724 38.30 28.10 3.77
CA VAL A 724 37.50 27.58 2.66
C VAL A 724 38.40 27.46 1.44
N GLU A 725 38.25 26.41 0.65
CA GLU A 725 39.08 26.17 -0.53
C GLU A 725 38.23 25.67 -1.70
N LYS A 726 38.50 26.18 -2.89
CA LYS A 726 37.88 25.65 -4.10
C LYS A 726 38.38 24.25 -4.36
N LEU A 727 37.44 23.36 -4.57
CA LEU A 727 37.68 21.94 -4.55
C LEU A 727 37.50 21.35 -5.95
N TRP A 728 36.40 21.70 -6.60
CA TRP A 728 36.05 21.24 -7.93
C TRP A 728 35.20 22.29 -8.66
N GLN A 729 35.19 22.27 -9.99
CA GLN A 729 34.28 23.08 -10.81
C GLN A 729 33.89 22.34 -12.08
N SER A 730 32.63 22.51 -12.51
CA SER A 730 32.15 22.05 -13.80
C SER A 730 32.53 23.02 -14.92
N ASN A 731 32.85 22.50 -16.11
CA ASN A 731 33.30 23.31 -17.24
C ASN A 731 32.21 24.24 -17.81
N GLU A 732 30.99 23.73 -17.99
CA GLU A 732 29.89 24.46 -18.64
C GLU A 732 28.54 24.14 -17.99
N ALA A 733 27.60 25.07 -18.13
CA ALA A 733 26.20 24.91 -17.75
C ALA A 733 25.45 24.07 -18.81
N PRO A 734 24.52 23.19 -18.41
CA PRO A 734 23.61 22.55 -19.35
C PRO A 734 22.77 23.59 -20.12
N PRO A 735 22.48 23.36 -21.41
CA PRO A 735 21.65 24.29 -22.19
C PRO A 735 20.18 24.21 -21.79
N GLY A 736 19.48 25.35 -21.82
CA GLY A 736 18.02 25.43 -21.79
C GLY A 736 17.37 25.10 -20.44
N SER A 737 17.51 25.99 -19.45
CA SER A 737 16.80 25.88 -18.16
C SER A 737 15.28 25.92 -18.36
N PRO A 738 14.51 24.96 -17.81
CA PRO A 738 13.06 24.97 -17.89
C PRO A 738 12.47 26.05 -16.98
N SER A 739 11.21 26.45 -17.24
CA SER A 739 10.48 27.39 -16.37
C SER A 739 10.03 26.75 -15.05
N THR A 740 9.85 25.43 -15.05
CA THR A 740 9.37 24.64 -13.92
C THR A 740 10.12 23.32 -13.87
N ARG A 741 10.32 22.79 -12.67
CA ARG A 741 11.03 21.51 -12.45
C ARG A 741 10.52 20.82 -11.19
N SER A 742 9.87 19.68 -11.34
CA SER A 742 9.38 18.91 -10.20
C SER A 742 10.52 18.30 -9.39
N GLN A 743 10.22 17.85 -8.16
CA GLN A 743 11.18 17.15 -7.32
C GLN A 743 11.65 15.85 -7.98
N LEU A 744 10.74 15.02 -8.51
CA LEU A 744 11.13 13.75 -9.11
C LEU A 744 11.88 13.92 -10.42
N GLU A 745 11.55 14.94 -11.22
CA GLU A 745 12.35 15.28 -12.39
C GLU A 745 13.81 15.60 -12.01
N THR A 746 14.02 16.37 -10.93
CA THR A 746 15.37 16.63 -10.39
C THR A 746 16.01 15.36 -9.84
N PHE A 747 15.26 14.47 -9.18
CA PHE A 747 15.78 13.19 -8.68
C PHE A 747 16.26 12.28 -9.82
N PHE A 748 15.51 12.19 -10.92
CA PHE A 748 15.85 11.36 -12.08
C PHE A 748 16.79 12.05 -13.07
N SER A 749 17.14 13.31 -12.82
CA SER A 749 18.05 14.05 -13.68
C SER A 749 19.43 13.41 -13.79
N GLN A 750 19.90 13.27 -15.02
CA GLN A 750 21.28 12.87 -15.31
C GLN A 750 22.30 13.84 -14.70
N ARG A 751 21.96 15.14 -14.64
CA ARG A 751 22.84 16.17 -14.10
C ARG A 751 22.93 16.10 -12.58
N THR A 752 21.82 15.87 -11.88
CA THR A 752 21.83 15.56 -10.44
C THR A 752 22.66 14.31 -10.17
N ASN A 753 22.44 13.24 -10.95
CA ASN A 753 23.19 11.98 -10.79
C ASN A 753 24.70 12.20 -10.93
N LYS A 754 25.13 12.89 -12.01
CA LYS A 754 26.55 13.21 -12.24
C LYS A 754 27.15 14.08 -11.13
N THR A 755 26.38 15.02 -10.60
CA THR A 755 26.80 15.91 -9.50
C THR A 755 27.08 15.09 -8.24
N VAL A 756 26.17 14.18 -7.89
CA VAL A 756 26.30 13.30 -6.72
C VAL A 756 27.43 12.28 -6.91
N GLU A 757 27.55 11.67 -8.08
CA GLU A 757 28.66 10.77 -8.41
C GLU A 757 30.01 11.46 -8.28
N THR A 758 30.15 12.67 -8.86
CA THR A 758 31.38 13.47 -8.74
C THR A 758 31.70 13.81 -7.29
N LEU A 759 30.67 14.12 -6.49
CA LEU A 759 30.85 14.41 -5.07
C LEU A 759 31.39 13.18 -4.31
N LEU A 760 30.81 11.99 -4.54
CA LEU A 760 31.21 10.78 -3.83
C LEU A 760 32.53 10.18 -4.35
N GLU A 761 32.83 10.32 -5.63
CA GLU A 761 34.10 9.88 -6.23
C GLU A 761 35.28 10.64 -5.64
N HIS A 762 35.13 11.94 -5.42
CA HIS A 762 36.23 12.81 -5.03
C HIS A 762 36.21 13.23 -3.54
N PHE A 763 35.03 13.22 -2.90
CA PHE A 763 34.80 13.67 -1.53
C PHE A 763 33.92 12.69 -0.74
N PRO A 764 34.29 11.40 -0.67
CA PRO A 764 33.49 10.44 0.08
C PRO A 764 33.56 10.75 1.59
N PRO A 765 32.45 10.55 2.34
CA PRO A 765 32.46 10.66 3.81
C PRO A 765 33.48 9.73 4.47
N ALA A 766 33.70 8.54 3.88
CA ALA A 766 34.71 7.56 4.28
C ALA A 766 35.20 6.80 3.03
N THR A 767 36.48 6.47 2.96
CA THR A 767 37.03 5.70 1.83
C THR A 767 36.76 4.20 1.98
N TYR A 768 36.86 3.45 0.87
CA TYR A 768 36.80 1.98 0.88
C TYR A 768 37.82 1.39 1.85
N GLU A 769 39.07 1.85 1.81
CA GLU A 769 40.17 1.34 2.65
C GLU A 769 39.90 1.62 4.14
N GLU A 770 39.48 2.83 4.48
CA GLU A 770 39.16 3.22 5.87
C GLU A 770 38.05 2.33 6.47
N LEU A 771 36.98 2.08 5.70
CA LEU A 771 35.90 1.20 6.14
C LEU A 771 36.31 -0.29 6.13
N TYR A 772 37.09 -0.71 5.13
CA TYR A 772 37.58 -2.09 5.01
C TYR A 772 38.44 -2.44 6.22
N ASP A 773 39.42 -1.61 6.54
CA ASP A 773 40.35 -1.83 7.64
C ASP A 773 39.63 -1.79 8.99
N THR A 774 38.62 -0.92 9.13
CA THR A 774 37.82 -0.85 10.36
C THR A 774 37.01 -2.13 10.60
N GLY A 775 36.30 -2.63 9.58
CA GLY A 775 35.58 -3.90 9.69
C GLY A 775 36.52 -5.11 9.75
N TYR A 776 37.69 -5.04 9.11
CA TYR A 776 38.68 -6.11 9.11
C TYR A 776 39.26 -6.27 10.52
N GLY A 777 39.47 -5.15 11.22
CA GLY A 777 39.98 -5.11 12.58
C GLY A 777 41.37 -5.74 12.73
N VAL A 778 41.87 -5.80 13.96
CA VAL A 778 43.17 -6.41 14.25
C VAL A 778 42.98 -7.57 15.22
N ALA A 779 43.42 -8.77 14.81
CA ALA A 779 43.36 -9.94 15.68
C ALA A 779 44.38 -9.83 16.82
N PRO A 780 44.13 -10.43 18.00
CA PRO A 780 45.05 -10.36 19.13
C PRO A 780 46.48 -10.83 18.82
N LEU A 781 46.64 -11.81 17.92
CA LEU A 781 47.93 -12.29 17.44
C LEU A 781 48.62 -11.31 16.49
N GLU A 782 47.86 -10.66 15.61
CA GLU A 782 48.37 -9.63 14.69
C GLU A 782 48.86 -8.41 15.48
N ALA A 783 48.09 -7.97 16.49
CA ALA A 783 48.47 -6.88 17.39
C ALA A 783 49.76 -7.20 18.16
N ALA A 784 49.89 -8.43 18.65
CA ALA A 784 51.09 -8.89 19.36
C ALA A 784 52.34 -8.93 18.47
N ARG A 785 52.19 -9.27 17.18
CA ARG A 785 53.29 -9.28 16.20
C ARG A 785 53.75 -7.88 15.81
N GLN A 786 52.83 -6.91 15.78
CA GLN A 786 53.14 -5.54 15.34
C GLN A 786 53.81 -4.68 16.42
N ASN A 787 53.76 -5.04 17.72
CA ASN A 787 54.24 -4.21 18.85
C ASN A 787 53.64 -2.78 18.88
N THR A 788 52.49 -2.59 18.23
CA THR A 788 51.87 -1.28 18.02
C THR A 788 50.47 -1.30 18.62
N GLU A 789 50.32 -0.83 19.86
CA GLU A 789 49.00 -0.45 20.39
C GLU A 789 48.45 0.80 19.66
N GLU A 790 49.30 1.57 18.96
CA GLU A 790 48.92 2.85 18.32
C GLU A 790 47.98 2.73 17.11
N ASN A 791 47.89 1.57 16.43
CA ASN A 791 46.96 1.38 15.30
C ASN A 791 45.50 1.21 15.73
N ILE A 792 45.24 0.97 17.03
CA ILE A 792 43.89 0.77 17.57
C ILE A 792 43.16 2.11 17.69
N ASP A 793 43.86 3.21 18.00
CA ASP A 793 43.26 4.54 18.17
C ASP A 793 42.82 5.19 16.84
N LEU A 794 43.46 4.88 15.71
CA LEU A 794 43.05 5.42 14.40
C LEU A 794 41.74 4.80 13.91
N VAL A 795 41.56 3.49 14.15
CA VAL A 795 40.36 2.72 13.79
C VAL A 795 39.18 3.04 14.72
N LEU A 796 39.45 3.36 16.00
CA LEU A 796 38.43 3.75 16.97
C LEU A 796 37.88 5.17 16.78
N ASN A 797 38.67 6.08 16.19
CA ASN A 797 38.27 7.48 15.98
C ASN A 797 37.55 7.74 14.63
N LEU A 798 37.43 6.74 13.76
CA LEU A 798 36.66 6.87 12.53
C LEU A 798 35.17 6.83 12.85
N ILE A 799 34.50 7.99 12.76
CA ILE A 799 33.04 8.07 12.77
C ILE A 799 32.54 7.41 11.49
N ILE A 800 32.22 6.12 11.58
CA ILE A 800 31.56 5.40 10.49
C ILE A 800 30.17 6.00 10.34
N PRO A 801 29.80 6.48 9.14
CA PRO A 801 28.45 6.91 8.84
C PRO A 801 27.42 5.91 9.39
N PHE A 802 26.52 6.38 10.27
CA PHE A 802 25.39 5.61 10.81
C PHE A 802 25.72 4.49 11.84
N LYS A 803 26.99 4.15 12.11
CA LYS A 803 27.37 3.12 13.11
C LYS A 803 26.89 3.45 14.53
N GLY A 804 27.18 4.67 15.00
CA GLY A 804 26.78 5.09 16.35
C GLY A 804 25.26 5.07 16.55
N CYS A 805 24.49 5.40 15.52
CA CYS A 805 23.03 5.37 15.55
C CYS A 805 22.47 3.94 15.64
N ILE A 806 23.08 2.98 14.93
CA ILE A 806 22.69 1.56 14.98
C ILE A 806 23.08 0.96 16.33
N GLU A 807 24.29 1.23 16.82
CA GLU A 807 24.77 0.75 18.12
C GLU A 807 23.92 1.31 19.27
N ASP A 808 23.50 2.57 19.20
CA ASP A 808 22.65 3.20 20.21
C ASP A 808 21.21 2.68 20.16
N LEU A 809 20.63 2.45 18.97
CA LEU A 809 19.28 1.87 18.78
C LEU A 809 19.19 0.37 19.16
N THR A 810 20.31 -0.36 19.12
CA THR A 810 20.37 -1.80 19.42
C THR A 810 21.05 -2.07 20.77
N SER A 811 21.36 -1.03 21.54
CA SER A 811 22.13 -1.11 22.79
C SER A 811 21.37 -1.76 23.95
N GLY A 812 20.04 -1.78 23.95
CA GLY A 812 19.23 -2.22 25.09
C GLY A 812 19.27 -1.25 26.28
N ASP A 813 19.89 -0.07 26.11
CA ASP A 813 20.02 0.99 27.12
C ASP A 813 19.01 2.11 26.78
N PRO A 814 17.97 2.35 27.61
CA PRO A 814 16.90 3.29 27.31
C PRO A 814 17.37 4.74 27.03
N ASP A 815 18.46 5.19 27.66
CA ASP A 815 18.98 6.55 27.49
C ASP A 815 19.81 6.68 26.20
N ARG A 816 20.50 5.60 25.80
CA ARG A 816 21.21 5.51 24.51
C ARG A 816 20.25 5.28 23.36
N GLU A 817 19.22 4.46 23.54
CA GLU A 817 18.13 4.27 22.57
C GLU A 817 17.40 5.60 22.31
N ALA A 818 17.09 6.38 23.36
CA ALA A 818 16.46 7.70 23.23
C ALA A 818 17.38 8.75 22.57
N SER A 819 18.70 8.63 22.74
CA SER A 819 19.69 9.49 22.09
C SER A 819 20.00 9.07 20.65
N GLY A 820 19.88 7.77 20.33
CA GLY A 820 20.00 7.20 18.99
C GLY A 820 18.90 7.69 18.05
N VAL A 821 17.70 7.92 18.58
CA VAL A 821 16.56 8.56 17.89
C VAL A 821 16.86 10.00 17.44
N ILE A 822 17.82 10.70 18.06
CA ILE A 822 18.17 12.09 17.71
C ILE A 822 19.22 12.14 16.58
N GLY A 823 19.93 11.04 16.31
CA GLY A 823 21.03 10.97 15.33
C GLY A 823 20.67 10.36 13.96
N CYS A 824 19.51 9.69 13.83
CA CYS A 824 19.14 8.97 12.61
C CYS A 824 18.75 9.90 11.46
N ALA A 825 19.56 9.97 10.40
CA ALA A 825 19.16 10.59 9.12
C ALA A 825 17.97 9.87 8.44
N LEU A 826 17.60 8.67 8.89
CA LEU A 826 16.42 7.95 8.40
C LEU A 826 15.09 8.61 8.84
N ASP A 827 15.02 9.24 10.00
CA ASP A 827 13.83 10.03 10.38
C ASP A 827 13.67 11.27 9.49
N ALA A 828 14.78 11.79 8.96
CA ALA A 828 14.77 12.93 8.04
C ALA A 828 14.31 12.55 6.62
N LEU A 829 14.68 11.36 6.14
CA LEU A 829 14.37 10.89 4.77
C LEU A 829 12.89 10.60 4.53
N ALA A 830 12.09 10.37 5.58
CA ALA A 830 10.67 10.06 5.46
C ALA A 830 9.73 11.27 5.68
N VAL A 831 10.20 12.40 6.24
CA VAL A 831 9.28 13.42 6.78
C VAL A 831 9.74 14.90 6.64
N VAL A 832 10.98 15.24 6.29
CA VAL A 832 11.42 16.64 6.48
C VAL A 832 11.09 17.55 5.30
N GLY A 833 9.93 18.20 5.38
CA GLY A 833 9.60 19.43 4.69
C GLY A 833 9.38 20.57 5.69
N SER A 834 10.31 21.53 5.75
CA SER A 834 9.95 22.95 5.91
C SER A 834 11.11 23.82 5.44
N ALA A 835 10.85 24.57 4.38
CA ALA A 835 11.62 25.76 4.09
C ALA A 835 11.44 26.74 5.27
N ALA A 836 12.55 27.32 5.74
CA ALA A 836 12.65 28.33 6.80
C ALA A 836 12.29 27.87 8.24
N GLY A 837 13.28 27.27 8.91
CA GLY A 837 13.52 27.41 10.35
C GLY A 837 12.37 27.12 11.33
N VAL A 838 12.17 25.85 11.68
CA VAL A 838 11.91 25.38 13.06
C VAL A 838 12.33 23.91 13.12
N ALA A 839 13.44 23.61 13.81
CA ALA A 839 13.77 22.25 14.19
C ALA A 839 13.07 21.91 15.52
N SER A 840 11.91 21.25 15.48
CA SER A 840 11.45 20.39 16.59
C SER A 840 10.15 19.63 16.26
N LYS A 841 10.21 18.31 16.45
CA LYS A 841 9.14 17.28 16.50
C LYS A 841 8.77 16.59 15.18
N PHE A 842 9.61 15.63 14.74
CA PHE A 842 9.14 14.48 13.97
C PHE A 842 9.95 13.24 14.37
N ALA A 843 9.43 12.47 15.33
CA ALA A 843 10.09 11.27 15.85
C ALA A 843 9.10 10.09 16.05
N SER A 844 8.02 10.00 15.27
CA SER A 844 7.06 8.89 15.50
C SER A 844 6.29 8.33 14.31
N VAL A 845 6.49 8.83 13.07
CA VAL A 845 5.71 8.31 11.91
C VAL A 845 6.60 7.61 10.87
N ALA A 846 7.92 7.85 10.86
CA ALA A 846 8.84 7.25 9.90
C ALA A 846 9.33 5.83 10.29
N LEU A 847 9.66 5.58 11.56
CA LEU A 847 10.32 4.33 11.97
C LEU A 847 9.42 3.07 11.90
N LYS A 848 8.09 3.22 11.77
CA LYS A 848 7.19 2.08 11.46
C LYS A 848 6.92 1.89 9.97
N THR A 849 7.37 2.79 9.10
CA THR A 849 7.02 2.74 7.67
C THR A 849 7.93 1.84 6.83
N GLY A 850 9.12 1.45 7.28
CA GLY A 850 9.98 0.52 6.51
C GLY A 850 9.36 -0.87 6.29
N SER A 851 8.67 -1.43 7.29
CA SER A 851 8.05 -2.76 7.18
C SER A 851 6.63 -2.74 6.59
N LEU A 852 5.87 -1.66 6.80
CA LEU A 852 4.50 -1.53 6.29
C LEU A 852 4.46 -1.00 4.85
N LEU A 853 5.30 -0.02 4.49
CA LEU A 853 5.35 0.48 3.10
C LEU A 853 5.94 -0.56 2.15
N SER A 854 6.93 -1.36 2.56
CA SER A 854 7.58 -2.30 1.62
C SER A 854 6.64 -3.40 1.11
N LYS A 855 5.71 -3.89 1.94
CA LYS A 855 4.70 -4.87 1.50
C LYS A 855 3.64 -4.23 0.59
N SER A 856 3.05 -3.12 1.01
CA SER A 856 2.01 -2.42 0.24
C SER A 856 2.55 -1.86 -1.09
N VAL A 857 3.78 -1.35 -1.10
CA VAL A 857 4.46 -0.92 -2.33
C VAL A 857 4.64 -2.10 -3.27
N LYS A 858 5.11 -3.26 -2.80
CA LYS A 858 5.22 -4.46 -3.66
C LYS A 858 3.88 -4.82 -4.30
N LEU A 859 2.78 -4.72 -3.56
CA LEU A 859 1.45 -4.96 -4.12
C LEU A 859 1.08 -3.94 -5.19
N VAL A 860 1.35 -2.64 -4.98
CA VAL A 860 1.18 -1.61 -6.01
C VAL A 860 2.04 -1.89 -7.24
N ARG A 861 3.32 -2.25 -7.07
CA ARG A 861 4.21 -2.59 -8.19
C ARG A 861 3.67 -3.78 -8.99
N LEU A 862 3.23 -4.84 -8.31
CA LEU A 862 2.65 -6.03 -8.95
C LEU A 862 1.35 -5.71 -9.70
N SER A 863 0.43 -4.97 -9.09
CA SER A 863 -0.81 -4.53 -9.74
C SER A 863 -0.54 -3.60 -10.92
N GLY A 864 0.45 -2.70 -10.82
CA GLY A 864 0.88 -1.84 -11.92
C GLY A 864 1.42 -2.64 -13.11
N SER A 865 2.27 -3.64 -12.85
CA SER A 865 2.82 -4.47 -13.91
C SER A 865 1.75 -5.34 -14.57
N PHE A 866 0.78 -5.80 -13.80
CA PHE A 866 -0.39 -6.49 -14.34
C PHE A 866 -1.28 -5.58 -15.20
N ALA A 867 -1.44 -4.30 -14.83
CA ALA A 867 -2.23 -3.32 -15.57
C ALA A 867 -1.77 -3.17 -17.03
N LEU A 868 -0.47 -3.32 -17.32
CA LEU A 868 0.06 -3.33 -18.67
C LEU A 868 -0.56 -4.41 -19.57
N SER A 869 -1.00 -5.53 -19.00
CA SER A 869 -1.67 -6.60 -19.75
C SER A 869 -3.13 -6.27 -20.09
N LEU A 870 -3.73 -5.30 -19.40
CA LEU A 870 -5.15 -4.92 -19.54
C LEU A 870 -5.38 -3.73 -20.46
N VAL A 871 -4.32 -3.00 -20.78
CA VAL A 871 -4.31 -1.84 -21.67
C VAL A 871 -3.86 -2.28 -23.06
N ASN A 872 -4.71 -2.08 -24.08
CA ASN A 872 -4.35 -2.40 -25.46
C ASN A 872 -4.44 -1.16 -26.37
N PRO A 873 -3.34 -0.69 -26.99
CA PRO A 873 -3.36 0.45 -27.90
C PRO A 873 -4.14 0.21 -29.21
N LEU A 874 -4.53 -1.04 -29.55
CA LEU A 874 -5.11 -1.39 -30.86
C LEU A 874 -6.58 -1.83 -30.84
N ASP A 875 -7.21 -2.08 -29.68
CA ASP A 875 -8.55 -2.71 -29.59
C ASP A 875 -9.74 -1.73 -29.55
N GLY A 876 -9.51 -0.42 -29.38
CA GLY A 876 -10.52 0.53 -28.93
C GLY A 876 -11.36 1.28 -29.97
N VAL A 877 -11.31 0.92 -31.27
CA VAL A 877 -11.92 1.77 -32.32
C VAL A 877 -13.43 1.52 -32.52
N SER A 878 -14.00 0.38 -32.10
CA SER A 878 -15.35 -0.01 -32.52
C SER A 878 -16.50 0.24 -31.52
N SER A 879 -16.25 0.27 -30.21
CA SER A 879 -17.33 0.39 -29.20
C SER A 879 -17.68 1.83 -28.81
N LEU A 880 -16.75 2.78 -28.92
CA LEU A 880 -16.96 4.19 -28.52
C LEU A 880 -17.45 5.11 -29.64
N MET A 881 -17.37 4.70 -30.91
CA MET A 881 -17.92 5.47 -32.04
C MET A 881 -19.45 5.65 -32.02
N LYS A 882 -20.17 4.97 -31.12
CA LYS A 882 -21.64 5.07 -31.02
C LYS A 882 -22.16 6.23 -30.18
N LYS A 883 -21.31 6.94 -29.41
CA LYS A 883 -21.66 8.24 -28.79
C LYS A 883 -20.91 9.34 -29.56
N GLY A 884 -21.64 10.14 -30.34
CA GLY A 884 -21.12 11.03 -31.39
C GLY A 884 -20.28 12.23 -30.91
N GLY A 885 -19.09 11.98 -30.37
CA GLY A 885 -18.04 12.97 -30.14
C GLY A 885 -16.87 12.78 -31.12
N ASN A 886 -16.34 13.88 -31.65
CA ASN A 886 -15.13 13.88 -32.49
C ASN A 886 -13.91 13.46 -31.64
N LEU A 887 -13.62 12.16 -31.56
CA LEU A 887 -12.36 11.66 -31.01
C LEU A 887 -11.23 11.94 -32.00
N THR A 888 -10.56 13.06 -31.80
CA THR A 888 -9.35 13.45 -32.53
C THR A 888 -8.18 12.54 -32.15
N LYS A 889 -7.82 11.61 -33.05
CA LYS A 889 -6.49 11.08 -33.43
C LYS A 889 -5.30 10.94 -32.44
N ASN A 890 -5.40 11.23 -31.15
CA ASN A 890 -4.35 11.03 -30.16
C ASN A 890 -4.77 9.85 -29.27
N GLY A 891 -3.92 8.83 -29.14
CA GLY A 891 -4.24 7.54 -28.53
C GLY A 891 -4.52 7.60 -27.02
N VAL A 892 -5.75 7.96 -26.66
CA VAL A 892 -6.28 7.89 -25.29
C VAL A 892 -6.20 6.45 -24.78
N LEU A 893 -5.83 6.31 -23.51
CA LEU A 893 -5.77 5.08 -22.75
C LEU A 893 -7.20 4.51 -22.63
N LEU A 894 -7.48 3.44 -23.39
CA LEU A 894 -8.77 2.78 -23.36
C LEU A 894 -8.64 1.45 -22.61
N ILE A 895 -9.49 1.28 -21.59
CA ILE A 895 -9.67 -0.01 -20.92
C ILE A 895 -10.26 -0.98 -21.95
N THR A 896 -9.65 -2.16 -22.10
CA THR A 896 -10.16 -3.19 -23.02
C THR A 896 -11.61 -3.57 -22.66
N GLY A 897 -12.44 -3.89 -23.66
CA GLY A 897 -13.82 -4.34 -23.41
C GLY A 897 -13.89 -5.59 -22.52
N GLN A 898 -12.84 -6.40 -22.51
CA GLN A 898 -12.66 -7.52 -21.58
C GLN A 898 -12.38 -7.03 -20.15
N GLY A 899 -11.52 -6.02 -19.96
CA GLY A 899 -11.25 -5.39 -18.67
C GLY A 899 -12.51 -4.80 -18.02
N VAL A 900 -13.35 -4.11 -18.80
CA VAL A 900 -14.61 -3.55 -18.29
C VAL A 900 -15.60 -4.65 -17.86
N LYS A 901 -15.72 -5.73 -18.65
CA LYS A 901 -16.58 -6.88 -18.31
C LYS A 901 -16.06 -7.66 -17.09
N THR A 902 -14.75 -7.82 -16.95
CA THR A 902 -14.17 -8.50 -15.77
C THR A 902 -14.26 -7.66 -14.51
N SER A 903 -14.06 -6.33 -14.60
CA SER A 903 -14.28 -5.39 -13.48
C SER A 903 -15.68 -5.56 -12.88
N GLY A 904 -16.70 -5.77 -13.73
CA GLY A 904 -18.04 -6.00 -13.24
C GLY A 904 -18.27 -7.32 -12.51
N LYS A 905 -17.62 -8.40 -12.95
CA LYS A 905 -17.66 -9.67 -12.21
C LYS A 905 -16.94 -9.56 -10.86
N ALA A 906 -15.77 -8.92 -10.84
CA ALA A 906 -15.00 -8.66 -9.63
C ALA A 906 -15.79 -7.78 -8.64
N THR A 907 -16.46 -6.73 -9.11
CA THR A 907 -17.32 -5.86 -8.28
C THR A 907 -18.44 -6.66 -7.62
N ARG A 908 -19.09 -7.58 -8.35
CA ARG A 908 -20.10 -8.49 -7.76
C ARG A 908 -19.50 -9.39 -6.68
N GLN A 909 -18.31 -9.96 -6.90
CA GLN A 909 -17.62 -10.78 -5.90
C GLN A 909 -17.22 -9.96 -4.66
N ILE A 910 -16.87 -8.69 -4.82
CA ILE A 910 -16.61 -7.83 -3.66
C ILE A 910 -17.93 -7.57 -2.90
N ARG A 911 -19.03 -7.31 -3.61
CA ARG A 911 -20.36 -7.13 -3.00
C ARG A 911 -20.91 -8.38 -2.32
N SER A 912 -20.53 -9.59 -2.77
CA SER A 912 -20.88 -10.82 -2.04
C SER A 912 -20.08 -10.94 -0.76
N ILE A 913 -18.78 -10.65 -0.81
CA ILE A 913 -17.92 -10.57 0.37
C ILE A 913 -18.38 -9.47 1.33
N SER A 914 -19.06 -8.41 0.88
CA SER A 914 -19.59 -7.31 1.69
C SER A 914 -20.89 -7.63 2.45
N GLY A 915 -21.50 -8.81 2.24
CA GLY A 915 -22.59 -9.34 3.06
C GLY A 915 -23.97 -9.31 2.45
N THR A 916 -24.10 -8.67 1.30
CA THR A 916 -25.35 -8.66 0.54
C THR A 916 -25.79 -10.09 0.22
N LEU A 917 -24.85 -10.96 -0.14
CA LEU A 917 -25.15 -12.36 -0.46
C LEU A 917 -25.45 -13.21 0.77
N ASP A 918 -24.82 -12.93 1.92
CA ASP A 918 -25.16 -13.59 3.20
C ASP A 918 -26.61 -13.32 3.57
N ALA A 919 -27.06 -12.06 3.42
CA ALA A 919 -28.45 -11.67 3.68
C ALA A 919 -29.42 -12.26 2.65
N LEU A 920 -29.06 -12.29 1.36
CA LEU A 920 -29.85 -12.95 0.33
C LEU A 920 -30.01 -14.46 0.63
N ASN A 921 -28.94 -15.15 1.01
CA ASN A 921 -28.97 -16.57 1.34
C ASN A 921 -29.70 -16.88 2.65
N ALA A 922 -29.60 -15.99 3.64
CA ALA A 922 -30.43 -16.06 4.84
C ALA A 922 -31.91 -16.00 4.46
N VAL A 923 -32.31 -15.06 3.60
CA VAL A 923 -33.69 -14.95 3.14
C VAL A 923 -34.12 -16.13 2.27
N LYS A 924 -33.26 -16.68 1.41
CA LYS A 924 -33.54 -17.93 0.68
C LYS A 924 -33.84 -19.09 1.63
N SER A 925 -33.24 -19.10 2.82
CA SER A 925 -33.43 -20.15 3.83
C SER A 925 -34.73 -19.98 4.63
N LEU A 926 -35.43 -18.86 4.45
CA LEU A 926 -36.75 -18.59 5.03
C LEU A 926 -37.86 -18.91 4.02
N ASN A 927 -39.01 -19.36 4.53
CA ASN A 927 -40.22 -19.54 3.73
C ASN A 927 -41.18 -18.37 3.96
N ILE A 928 -41.11 -17.34 3.11
CA ILE A 928 -42.00 -16.18 3.10
C ILE A 928 -42.53 -15.95 1.68
N ALA A 929 -43.85 -15.86 1.53
CA ALA A 929 -44.49 -15.67 0.23
C ALA A 929 -44.31 -14.25 -0.35
N ASP A 930 -44.23 -13.26 0.53
CA ASP A 930 -44.22 -11.84 0.18
C ASP A 930 -42.81 -11.26 0.04
N VAL A 931 -41.76 -12.07 0.10
CA VAL A 931 -40.37 -11.65 -0.09
C VAL A 931 -39.72 -12.56 -1.12
N LYS A 932 -39.08 -11.97 -2.13
CA LYS A 932 -38.39 -12.69 -3.20
C LYS A 932 -37.05 -12.05 -3.50
N ILE A 933 -36.21 -12.81 -4.20
CA ILE A 933 -35.00 -12.26 -4.82
C ILE A 933 -35.37 -11.82 -6.23
N ALA A 934 -35.08 -10.55 -6.51
CA ALA A 934 -35.18 -10.00 -7.85
C ALA A 934 -33.79 -9.82 -8.44
N ARG A 935 -33.63 -10.24 -9.69
CA ARG A 935 -32.45 -9.94 -10.49
C ARG A 935 -32.76 -8.71 -11.35
N LEU A 936 -32.13 -7.60 -11.01
CA LEU A 936 -32.23 -6.36 -11.78
C LEU A 936 -31.35 -6.52 -13.02
N GLU A 937 -31.95 -6.51 -14.21
CA GLU A 937 -31.25 -6.44 -15.48
C GLU A 937 -31.48 -5.07 -16.14
N GLY A 938 -30.61 -4.68 -17.06
CA GLY A 938 -30.64 -3.34 -17.63
C GLY A 938 -30.13 -3.34 -19.06
N ILE A 939 -30.33 -2.19 -19.71
CA ILE A 939 -30.47 -2.10 -21.16
C ILE A 939 -29.10 -1.86 -21.86
N GLY A 940 -28.03 -1.55 -21.11
CA GLY A 940 -26.69 -1.23 -21.65
C GLY A 940 -25.70 -2.41 -21.71
N GLU A 941 -24.73 -2.38 -22.65
CA GLU A 941 -23.66 -3.40 -22.73
C GLU A 941 -22.69 -3.38 -21.52
N LEU A 942 -22.64 -2.25 -20.79
CA LEU A 942 -21.86 -2.04 -19.57
C LEU A 942 -22.63 -2.38 -18.29
N PHE A 943 -23.93 -2.66 -18.43
CA PHE A 943 -24.83 -2.88 -17.31
C PHE A 943 -24.50 -4.18 -16.55
N GLN A 944 -24.53 -4.10 -15.22
CA GLN A 944 -24.31 -5.26 -14.37
C GLN A 944 -25.59 -5.66 -13.63
N ALA A 945 -26.11 -6.84 -13.99
CA ALA A 945 -27.16 -7.48 -13.22
C ALA A 945 -26.82 -7.56 -11.72
N THR A 946 -27.76 -7.17 -10.87
CA THR A 946 -27.60 -7.16 -9.41
C THR A 946 -28.81 -7.84 -8.78
N ASP A 947 -28.56 -8.77 -7.85
CA ASP A 947 -29.61 -9.41 -7.09
C ASP A 947 -29.97 -8.52 -5.89
N VAL A 948 -31.26 -8.24 -5.73
CA VAL A 948 -31.82 -7.44 -4.64
C VAL A 948 -32.97 -8.19 -3.99
N LEU A 949 -33.27 -7.87 -2.74
CA LEU A 949 -34.50 -8.31 -2.11
C LEU A 949 -35.64 -7.41 -2.52
N ILE A 950 -36.79 -8.02 -2.78
CA ILE A 950 -38.05 -7.32 -3.01
C ILE A 950 -39.10 -7.87 -2.07
N CYS A 951 -39.97 -6.98 -1.60
CA CYS A 951 -41.12 -7.34 -0.79
C CYS A 951 -42.41 -6.87 -1.47
N LYS A 952 -43.47 -7.63 -1.27
CA LYS A 952 -44.79 -7.31 -1.77
C LYS A 952 -45.54 -6.48 -0.73
N GLN A 953 -45.98 -5.29 -1.12
CA GLN A 953 -46.88 -4.45 -0.33
C GLN A 953 -48.19 -4.30 -1.10
N ALA A 954 -49.30 -4.68 -0.47
CA ALA A 954 -50.59 -4.85 -1.14
C ALA A 954 -50.51 -5.69 -2.44
N THR A 955 -50.61 -5.07 -3.61
CA THR A 955 -50.54 -5.76 -4.91
C THR A 955 -49.19 -5.62 -5.61
N ASP A 956 -48.31 -4.76 -5.11
CA ASP A 956 -47.14 -4.26 -5.82
C ASP A 956 -45.82 -4.70 -5.18
N TRP A 957 -44.78 -4.79 -5.99
CA TRP A 957 -43.43 -5.15 -5.54
C TRP A 957 -42.56 -3.92 -5.39
N TYR A 958 -41.82 -3.87 -4.27
CA TYR A 958 -40.88 -2.82 -3.93
C TYR A 958 -39.55 -3.44 -3.52
N GLN A 959 -38.46 -2.67 -3.58
CA GLN A 959 -37.19 -3.13 -3.03
C GLN A 959 -37.28 -3.19 -1.50
N LEU A 960 -36.64 -4.18 -0.88
CA LEU A 960 -36.54 -4.31 0.57
C LEU A 960 -35.19 -3.78 1.04
N SER A 961 -35.19 -2.86 2.01
CA SER A 961 -33.94 -2.41 2.63
C SER A 961 -33.37 -3.48 3.55
N LEU A 962 -32.09 -3.82 3.39
CA LEU A 962 -31.39 -4.79 4.25
C LEU A 962 -31.06 -4.24 5.65
N SER A 963 -31.03 -2.93 5.81
CA SER A 963 -30.71 -2.25 7.08
C SER A 963 -31.95 -1.98 7.91
N SER A 964 -33.06 -1.58 7.29
CA SER A 964 -34.29 -1.19 7.97
C SER A 964 -35.42 -2.22 7.84
N ASN A 965 -35.27 -3.24 6.99
CA ASN A 965 -36.32 -4.24 6.69
C ASN A 965 -37.66 -3.65 6.22
N LEU A 966 -37.63 -2.45 5.63
CA LEU A 966 -38.79 -1.76 5.08
C LEU A 966 -38.77 -1.77 3.55
N ALA A 967 -39.96 -1.74 2.95
CA ALA A 967 -40.11 -1.44 1.54
C ALA A 967 -39.54 -0.06 1.21
N ARG A 968 -38.95 0.09 0.03
CA ARG A 968 -38.26 1.31 -0.41
C ARG A 968 -38.27 1.46 -1.93
N GLY A 969 -38.01 2.68 -2.41
CA GLY A 969 -37.87 3.02 -3.82
C GLY A 969 -39.19 3.01 -4.60
N GLY A 970 -39.06 3.11 -5.94
CA GLY A 970 -40.20 3.10 -6.85
C GLY A 970 -40.85 1.71 -7.02
N LYS A 971 -42.11 1.70 -7.44
CA LYS A 971 -42.85 0.48 -7.79
C LYS A 971 -42.15 -0.28 -8.92
N ILE A 972 -41.99 -1.60 -8.75
CA ILE A 972 -41.43 -2.49 -9.77
C ILE A 972 -42.54 -2.93 -10.73
N THR A 973 -42.56 -2.38 -11.94
CA THR A 973 -43.65 -2.61 -12.93
C THR A 973 -43.29 -3.59 -14.06
N ASN A 974 -42.02 -3.68 -14.45
CA ASN A 974 -41.57 -4.48 -15.60
C ASN A 974 -40.81 -5.72 -15.12
N TYR A 975 -41.54 -6.81 -14.83
CA TYR A 975 -40.91 -8.03 -14.36
C TYR A 975 -41.48 -9.33 -14.95
N GLN A 976 -40.65 -10.37 -14.97
CA GLN A 976 -41.02 -11.75 -15.32
C GLN A 976 -40.63 -12.68 -14.17
N GLU A 977 -41.55 -13.56 -13.76
CA GLU A 977 -41.25 -14.57 -12.74
C GLU A 977 -40.74 -15.86 -13.38
N ILE A 978 -39.53 -16.28 -13.03
CA ILE A 978 -38.86 -17.48 -13.56
C ILE A 978 -38.32 -18.27 -12.36
N SER A 979 -38.89 -19.45 -12.11
CA SER A 979 -38.41 -20.41 -11.09
C SER A 979 -38.20 -19.80 -9.68
N GLY A 980 -39.07 -18.89 -9.25
CA GLY A 980 -38.99 -18.25 -7.92
C GLY A 980 -38.08 -17.02 -7.85
N ILE A 981 -37.40 -16.65 -8.95
CA ILE A 981 -36.66 -15.39 -9.11
C ILE A 981 -37.50 -14.44 -9.96
N ILE A 982 -37.55 -13.17 -9.57
CA ILE A 982 -38.20 -12.11 -10.36
C ILE A 982 -37.12 -11.41 -11.20
N ARG A 983 -37.23 -11.48 -12.52
CA ARG A 983 -36.36 -10.75 -13.44
C ARG A 983 -36.97 -9.39 -13.74
N VAL A 984 -36.29 -8.31 -13.40
CA VAL A 984 -36.75 -6.92 -13.67
C VAL A 984 -36.00 -6.41 -14.90
N ILE A 985 -36.73 -5.86 -15.88
CA ILE A 985 -36.22 -5.44 -17.20
C ILE A 985 -36.31 -3.92 -17.37
#